data_AF-A0A5B0FFV7-F1
#
_entry.id   AF-A0A5B0FFV7-F1
#
_cell.length_a   1.000
_cell.length_b   1.000
_cell.length_c   1.000
_cell.angle_alpha   90.00
_cell.angle_beta   90.00
_cell.angle_gamma   90.00
#
_symmetry.space_group_name_H-M   'P 1'
#
loop_
_entity.id
_entity.type
_entity.pdbx_description
1 polymer ?
#
loop_
_entity_poly.entity_id
_entity_poly.type
_entity_poly.pdbx_seq_one_letter_code
_entity_poly.pdbx_strand_id
1 'polypeptide(L)'
;MPLLKIIKFKTSKLNLEYANINSIELSPKVLGVGAFGKVYCSEKVDGKENLELAIKIFEDDGHGSAVRGIATIEQLQNSIIEYQKTTDKNREKPLNEVSGLAALPQFSFYGKYDGKDVIGYAAKLLGSDEWIEFSRLFNEDNLKTREMLKQKFYNHPISNRFKLAYDLVEAFSYLEKMKFIYADLNPKNFFINLKSSRLCLIDFEGGAVNDNPEVYGKPGEWLAPEIQDQILMNKELIKVDTSTDTWAVAVGIHFLLFPFHPLFFLKVRGKLQMKEYFNSYKWPSGDKSSSNFRLPEHYKWYLKYLQENVPDSIRKAFSNTFNSGYYNPNLRVSYKQWINIIGALMKAPVIESFLFEEQADRKFLRWKIEGASKVTIQTIGDVTTRSNVEIFPSQTKDYILIAENVFGRSTKSVSVKVTPAPEILIFELSRTRVKSGSSSELTWKTKYAHAVFLDYGSGRVEVPSSGKKILTPLDDQKCEIILVALDGLVKKRQTILLNVVKPVTIVNFTSSETHIKKGEVIRLTWGILNANSTILLPINRDVSNQSSIELPIDKSSVFSLTAKNEFHSESKNIEVTVIPNPEIIGFRPRLKSLPANSSTELVWKIEHAHSAKLDDGISTSDIPLSGSLLITPSKSQKFKLTVLSLDLKTTVEETTSITVIQPVNIRQFGAVHSFVQKGQSTNLTWIIDNAAEVILLPNHVDVSGLEKYEVSPDDTTIYILTAKNAMHSVSKTCQIDVGRAPTPLWKPISIFLGVIVLTVLGWFYYSYQSDKLVADEVYKYYRDGQKLAFDDCDQAAEAFRHAFNLNSTLPTQFRLDSLNISAEQYESDGNNRCAAYGRSSPKIRSIIECNYKLAAALRGSAQPKTCK
;
A
#
# COMPACT_ATOMS: atom_id res chain seq x y z
N MET A 1 38.60 26.08 -74.33
CA MET A 1 38.41 27.45 -73.78
C MET A 1 39.51 28.37 -74.34
N PRO A 2 39.62 29.66 -73.98
CA PRO A 2 40.81 30.45 -74.32
C PRO A 2 42.08 29.74 -73.85
N LEU A 3 43.00 29.45 -74.77
CA LEU A 3 44.16 28.60 -74.52
C LEU A 3 45.46 29.42 -74.54
N LEU A 4 46.17 29.40 -73.41
CA LEU A 4 47.55 29.86 -73.29
C LEU A 4 48.49 28.67 -73.53
N LYS A 5 49.28 28.71 -74.61
CA LYS A 5 50.34 27.73 -74.87
C LYS A 5 51.65 28.23 -74.28
N ILE A 6 52.32 27.42 -73.46
CA ILE A 6 53.59 27.77 -72.83
C ILE A 6 54.74 27.37 -73.77
N ILE A 7 55.70 28.28 -73.97
CA ILE A 7 56.90 28.06 -74.81
C ILE A 7 58.15 27.95 -73.93
N LYS A 8 58.24 28.78 -72.88
CA LYS A 8 59.28 28.75 -71.84
C LYS A 8 58.60 29.06 -70.51
N PHE A 9 59.01 28.38 -69.43
CA PHE A 9 58.57 28.71 -68.06
C PHE A 9 59.74 28.64 -67.08
N LYS A 10 59.51 29.17 -65.87
CA LYS A 10 60.42 29.02 -64.72
C LYS A 10 59.59 28.79 -63.47
N THR A 11 59.80 27.66 -62.79
CA THR A 11 59.12 27.34 -61.52
C THR A 11 59.84 27.95 -60.31
N SER A 12 59.11 28.33 -59.28
CA SER A 12 59.67 28.70 -57.96
C SER A 12 59.86 27.51 -57.03
N LYS A 13 59.37 26.31 -57.39
CA LYS A 13 59.36 25.10 -56.54
C LYS A 13 58.58 25.24 -55.23
N LEU A 14 57.61 26.18 -55.16
CA LEU A 14 56.63 26.26 -54.06
C LEU A 14 55.58 25.14 -54.11
N ASN A 15 55.24 24.66 -55.31
CA ASN A 15 54.50 23.42 -55.53
C ASN A 15 55.20 22.59 -56.63
N LEU A 16 55.39 21.30 -56.39
CA LEU A 16 56.05 20.36 -57.31
C LEU A 16 55.15 19.93 -58.47
N GLU A 17 53.83 20.07 -58.36
CA GLU A 17 52.90 19.85 -59.48
C GLU A 17 53.19 20.81 -60.65
N TYR A 18 53.74 21.99 -60.34
CA TYR A 18 54.14 23.02 -61.31
C TYR A 18 55.64 22.93 -61.66
N ALA A 19 56.21 21.72 -61.64
CA ALA A 19 57.58 21.46 -62.10
C ALA A 19 57.71 21.36 -63.63
N ASN A 20 56.63 21.04 -64.34
CA ASN A 20 56.55 21.07 -65.81
C ASN A 20 55.15 21.50 -66.26
N ILE A 21 55.06 22.44 -67.21
CA ILE A 21 53.78 22.97 -67.71
C ILE A 21 53.91 23.33 -69.20
N ASN A 22 52.94 22.89 -70.01
CA ASN A 22 52.93 23.06 -71.46
C ASN A 22 51.77 23.97 -71.94
N SER A 23 50.68 24.02 -71.18
CA SER A 23 49.42 24.64 -71.58
C SER A 23 48.50 24.96 -70.39
N ILE A 24 47.74 26.05 -70.51
CA ILE A 24 46.72 26.46 -69.54
C ILE A 24 45.45 26.88 -70.30
N GLU A 25 44.31 26.27 -69.97
CA GLU A 25 43.01 26.80 -70.37
C GLU A 25 42.58 27.86 -69.36
N LEU A 26 42.28 29.07 -69.85
CA LEU A 26 41.91 30.22 -69.03
C LEU A 26 40.40 30.42 -69.02
N SER A 27 39.90 30.93 -67.90
CA SER A 27 38.49 31.31 -67.78
C SER A 27 38.16 32.46 -68.73
N PRO A 28 37.01 32.44 -69.42
CA PRO A 28 36.63 33.53 -70.34
C PRO A 28 36.37 34.87 -69.60
N LYS A 29 36.22 34.84 -68.27
CA LYS A 29 36.07 36.03 -67.43
C LYS A 29 37.42 36.47 -66.85
N VAL A 30 37.81 37.70 -67.17
CA VAL A 30 38.92 38.39 -66.49
C VAL A 30 38.55 38.63 -65.02
N LEU A 31 39.44 38.25 -64.10
CA LEU A 31 39.28 38.45 -62.65
C LEU A 31 39.60 39.91 -62.25
N GLY A 32 40.57 40.52 -62.91
CA GLY A 32 40.95 41.92 -62.70
C GLY A 32 41.83 42.46 -63.82
N VAL A 33 41.79 43.79 -64.00
CA VAL A 33 42.64 44.54 -64.94
C VAL A 33 43.45 45.54 -64.11
N GLY A 34 44.78 45.40 -64.13
CA GLY A 34 45.72 46.29 -63.46
C GLY A 34 46.53 47.12 -64.45
N ALA A 35 47.31 48.07 -63.93
CA ALA A 35 48.18 48.92 -64.76
C ALA A 35 49.25 48.15 -65.55
N PHE A 36 49.58 46.92 -65.13
CA PHE A 36 50.56 46.05 -65.76
C PHE A 36 49.94 44.83 -66.46
N GLY A 37 48.62 44.78 -66.67
CA GLY A 37 47.95 43.73 -67.46
C GLY A 37 46.73 43.05 -66.82
N LYS A 38 46.39 41.87 -67.32
CA LYS A 38 45.11 41.17 -67.05
C LYS A 38 45.32 39.89 -66.25
N VAL A 39 44.45 39.67 -65.25
CA VAL A 39 44.44 38.46 -64.40
C VAL A 39 43.27 37.56 -64.78
N TYR A 40 43.54 36.29 -65.04
CA TYR A 40 42.57 35.24 -65.37
C TYR A 40 42.58 34.15 -64.30
N CYS A 41 41.47 33.42 -64.17
CA CYS A 41 41.47 32.13 -63.48
C CYS A 41 41.97 31.05 -64.45
N SER A 42 42.75 30.09 -63.96
CA SER A 42 42.90 28.81 -64.67
C SER A 42 41.60 28.01 -64.60
N GLU A 43 41.28 27.29 -65.68
CA GLU A 43 40.24 26.25 -65.70
C GLU A 43 40.92 24.86 -65.72
N LYS A 44 41.98 24.73 -66.55
CA LYS A 44 42.81 23.52 -66.67
C LYS A 44 44.28 23.84 -66.84
N VAL A 45 45.15 22.98 -66.32
CA VAL A 45 46.60 22.96 -66.58
C VAL A 45 46.96 21.59 -67.18
N ASP A 46 47.57 21.58 -68.36
CA ASP A 46 47.89 20.37 -69.13
C ASP A 46 46.74 19.35 -69.21
N GLY A 47 45.53 19.86 -69.49
CA GLY A 47 44.30 19.08 -69.66
C GLY A 47 43.62 18.62 -68.37
N LYS A 48 44.27 18.75 -67.21
CA LYS A 48 43.69 18.45 -65.89
C LYS A 48 42.97 19.66 -65.32
N GLU A 49 41.85 19.46 -64.65
CA GLU A 49 41.12 20.52 -63.95
C GLU A 49 41.99 21.18 -62.87
N ASN A 50 42.04 22.52 -62.90
CA ASN A 50 42.82 23.31 -61.97
C ASN A 50 42.20 24.70 -61.84
N LEU A 51 41.44 24.90 -60.76
CA LEU A 51 40.84 26.19 -60.39
C LEU A 51 41.69 26.91 -59.32
N GLU A 52 42.99 26.63 -59.27
CA GLU A 52 43.90 27.02 -58.19
C GLU A 52 44.84 28.18 -58.54
N LEU A 53 44.89 28.65 -59.79
CA LEU A 53 45.85 29.65 -60.23
C LEU A 53 45.20 30.95 -60.72
N ALA A 54 45.76 32.06 -60.24
CA ALA A 54 45.60 33.38 -60.82
C ALA A 54 46.71 33.59 -61.86
N ILE A 55 46.34 33.61 -63.14
CA ILE A 55 47.26 33.77 -64.28
C ILE A 55 47.29 35.25 -64.66
N LYS A 56 48.39 35.94 -64.33
CA LYS A 56 48.61 37.35 -64.69
C LYS A 56 49.41 37.40 -66.00
N ILE A 57 48.74 37.80 -67.07
CA ILE A 57 49.38 38.11 -68.36
C ILE A 57 49.71 39.60 -68.34
N PHE A 58 50.98 39.93 -68.56
CA PHE A 58 51.40 41.33 -68.61
C PHE A 58 50.96 42.01 -69.90
N GLU A 59 50.63 43.29 -69.80
CA GLU A 59 50.45 44.18 -70.95
C GLU A 59 51.52 45.26 -70.87
N ASP A 60 52.24 45.49 -71.97
CA ASP A 60 53.33 46.47 -72.02
C ASP A 60 52.76 47.88 -72.29
N ASP A 61 53.14 48.83 -71.42
CA ASP A 61 52.86 50.26 -71.54
C ASP A 61 53.59 50.96 -72.70
N GLY A 62 54.42 50.22 -73.44
CA GLY A 62 55.27 50.77 -74.51
C GLY A 62 56.63 51.24 -74.00
N HIS A 63 56.87 51.16 -72.70
CA HIS A 63 58.15 51.48 -72.06
C HIS A 63 58.91 50.23 -71.60
N GLY A 64 58.49 49.02 -71.96
CA GLY A 64 59.15 47.76 -71.60
C GLY A 64 58.80 47.29 -70.18
N SER A 65 57.68 47.75 -69.63
CA SER A 65 57.22 47.41 -68.27
C SER A 65 57.03 45.91 -68.07
N ALA A 66 56.43 45.22 -69.03
CA ALA A 66 56.23 43.77 -69.00
C ALA A 66 57.56 42.99 -68.94
N VAL A 67 58.59 43.47 -69.65
CA VAL A 67 59.93 42.85 -69.67
C VAL A 67 60.69 43.08 -68.35
N ARG A 68 60.48 44.23 -67.70
CA ARG A 68 61.00 44.46 -66.33
C ARG A 68 60.27 43.60 -65.31
N GLY A 69 58.94 43.58 -65.35
CA GLY A 69 58.12 42.80 -64.42
C GLY A 69 58.43 41.30 -64.45
N ILE A 70 58.60 40.71 -65.64
CA ILE A 70 58.99 39.29 -65.74
C ILE A 70 60.39 39.03 -65.17
N ALA A 71 61.33 39.97 -65.33
CA ALA A 71 62.67 39.87 -64.76
C ALA A 71 62.67 39.95 -63.22
N THR A 72 61.93 40.91 -62.63
CA THR A 72 61.74 41.00 -61.17
C THR A 72 61.13 39.73 -60.60
N ILE A 73 60.08 39.19 -61.25
CA ILE A 73 59.46 37.93 -60.83
C ILE A 73 60.46 36.77 -60.95
N GLU A 74 61.18 36.63 -62.07
CA GLU A 74 62.21 35.59 -62.25
C GLU A 74 63.34 35.69 -61.20
N GLN A 75 63.71 36.89 -60.73
CA GLN A 75 64.69 37.09 -59.67
C GLN A 75 64.12 36.69 -58.30
N LEU A 76 62.89 37.10 -57.95
CA LEU A 76 62.22 36.67 -56.72
C LEU A 76 62.08 35.14 -56.66
N GLN A 77 61.82 34.47 -57.79
CA GLN A 77 61.79 33.00 -57.85
C GLN A 77 63.16 32.36 -57.56
N ASN A 78 64.27 32.98 -57.95
CA ASN A 78 65.60 32.52 -57.53
C ASN A 78 65.76 32.64 -56.01
N SER A 79 65.39 33.81 -55.43
CA SER A 79 65.47 34.02 -53.98
C SER A 79 64.60 33.03 -53.18
N ILE A 80 63.40 32.70 -53.68
CA ILE A 80 62.54 31.66 -53.09
C ILE A 80 63.24 30.30 -53.07
N ILE A 81 63.83 29.89 -54.21
CA ILE A 81 64.55 28.60 -54.32
C ILE A 81 65.76 28.56 -53.38
N GLU A 82 66.56 29.62 -53.28
CA GLU A 82 67.69 29.68 -52.35
C GLU A 82 67.24 29.69 -50.89
N TYR A 83 66.16 30.41 -50.56
CA TYR A 83 65.59 30.42 -49.21
C TYR A 83 65.10 29.03 -48.77
N GLN A 84 64.39 28.32 -49.65
CA GLN A 84 63.91 26.96 -49.39
C GLN A 84 65.05 25.99 -49.02
N LYS A 85 66.25 26.11 -49.63
CA LYS A 85 67.43 25.28 -49.26
C LYS A 85 67.92 25.48 -47.82
N THR A 86 67.49 26.56 -47.15
CA THR A 86 67.91 26.92 -45.78
C THR A 86 66.81 26.78 -44.73
N THR A 87 65.55 26.57 -45.15
CA THR A 87 64.37 26.62 -44.27
C THR A 87 64.46 25.60 -43.13
N ASP A 88 64.70 24.33 -43.43
CA ASP A 88 64.82 23.26 -42.43
C ASP A 88 65.96 23.50 -41.43
N LYS A 89 67.12 23.95 -41.92
CA LYS A 89 68.32 24.22 -41.11
C LYS A 89 68.09 25.35 -40.10
N ASN A 90 67.30 26.35 -40.51
CA ASN A 90 66.99 27.52 -39.70
C ASN A 90 65.76 27.32 -38.81
N ARG A 91 65.04 26.18 -38.93
CA ARG A 91 63.74 25.92 -38.30
C ARG A 91 62.70 27.00 -38.63
N GLU A 92 62.77 27.53 -39.85
CA GLU A 92 61.87 28.56 -40.35
C GLU A 92 60.55 27.94 -40.83
N LYS A 93 59.51 28.77 -40.93
CA LYS A 93 58.21 28.32 -41.42
C LYS A 93 58.26 28.08 -42.94
N PRO A 94 57.68 26.99 -43.46
CA PRO A 94 57.48 26.83 -44.89
C PRO A 94 56.71 28.02 -45.51
N LEU A 95 57.20 28.54 -46.64
CA LEU A 95 56.65 29.77 -47.26
C LEU A 95 55.17 29.66 -47.64
N ASN A 96 54.68 28.45 -47.95
CA ASN A 96 53.27 28.17 -48.24
C ASN A 96 52.36 28.29 -46.99
N GLU A 97 52.91 28.27 -45.77
CA GLU A 97 52.17 28.54 -44.53
C GLU A 97 52.24 30.00 -44.09
N VAL A 98 53.16 30.82 -44.62
CA VAL A 98 53.26 32.26 -44.31
C VAL A 98 52.09 32.96 -44.99
N SER A 99 51.10 33.41 -44.22
CA SER A 99 49.81 33.83 -44.81
C SER A 99 49.98 34.99 -45.78
N GLY A 100 50.78 35.99 -45.39
CA GLY A 100 51.07 37.15 -46.21
C GLY A 100 51.79 36.84 -47.53
N LEU A 101 52.29 35.61 -47.73
CA LEU A 101 53.01 35.16 -48.93
C LEU A 101 52.30 34.02 -49.69
N ALA A 102 51.04 33.70 -49.34
CA ALA A 102 50.32 32.58 -49.95
C ALA A 102 50.07 32.73 -51.47
N ALA A 103 50.18 33.95 -52.02
CA ALA A 103 50.08 34.24 -53.45
C ALA A 103 51.45 34.56 -54.12
N LEU A 104 52.56 34.07 -53.57
CA LEU A 104 53.86 34.13 -54.26
C LEU A 104 53.81 33.45 -55.65
N PRO A 105 54.60 33.93 -56.64
CA PRO A 105 54.66 33.33 -57.97
C PRO A 105 55.04 31.85 -57.94
N GLN A 106 54.17 31.00 -58.48
CA GLN A 106 54.38 29.56 -58.63
C GLN A 106 55.28 29.28 -59.84
N PHE A 107 55.01 29.94 -60.97
CA PHE A 107 55.86 29.91 -62.15
C PHE A 107 55.70 31.20 -62.98
N SER A 108 56.77 31.62 -63.65
CA SER A 108 56.74 32.63 -64.71
C SER A 108 56.67 31.93 -66.08
N PHE A 109 56.17 32.62 -67.11
CA PHE A 109 56.04 32.05 -68.44
C PHE A 109 56.23 33.06 -69.58
N TYR A 110 56.60 32.49 -70.73
CA TYR A 110 56.59 33.07 -72.07
C TYR A 110 55.79 32.11 -72.94
N GLY A 111 54.82 32.60 -73.69
CA GLY A 111 53.87 31.74 -74.39
C GLY A 111 53.07 32.45 -75.48
N LYS A 112 52.07 31.76 -76.03
CA LYS A 112 51.11 32.33 -76.98
C LYS A 112 49.68 32.26 -76.48
N TYR A 113 48.97 33.38 -76.60
CA TYR A 113 47.56 33.54 -76.27
C TYR A 113 46.89 34.40 -77.34
N ASP A 114 45.75 33.96 -77.87
CA ASP A 114 45.06 34.61 -78.99
C ASP A 114 45.98 34.93 -80.19
N GLY A 115 46.86 33.97 -80.52
CA GLY A 115 47.87 34.09 -81.60
C GLY A 115 49.08 34.99 -81.28
N LYS A 116 48.98 35.86 -80.28
CA LYS A 116 50.03 36.81 -79.87
C LYS A 116 51.01 36.18 -78.89
N ASP A 117 52.27 36.59 -78.96
CA ASP A 117 53.28 36.30 -77.94
C ASP A 117 52.95 37.08 -76.65
N VAL A 118 53.01 36.40 -75.51
CA VAL A 118 52.66 36.93 -74.18
C VAL A 118 53.65 36.47 -73.11
N ILE A 119 53.84 37.30 -72.10
CA ILE A 119 54.66 37.01 -70.91
C ILE A 119 53.86 37.28 -69.64
N GLY A 120 54.18 36.58 -68.56
CA GLY A 120 53.41 36.68 -67.32
C GLY A 120 53.82 35.68 -66.25
N TYR A 121 53.03 35.58 -65.19
CA TYR A 121 53.23 34.59 -64.14
C TYR A 121 51.92 34.05 -63.57
N ALA A 122 51.99 32.88 -62.96
CA ALA A 122 50.93 32.27 -62.19
C ALA A 122 51.22 32.42 -60.70
N ALA A 123 50.23 32.86 -59.93
CA ALA A 123 50.20 32.82 -58.47
C ALA A 123 49.06 31.91 -58.00
N LYS A 124 49.05 31.50 -56.72
CA LYS A 124 47.89 30.79 -56.17
C LYS A 124 46.69 31.73 -56.11
N LEU A 125 45.54 31.26 -56.61
CA LEU A 125 44.27 31.97 -56.54
C LEU A 125 43.79 32.07 -55.09
N LEU A 126 43.40 33.27 -54.67
CA LEU A 126 42.70 33.48 -53.40
C LEU A 126 41.20 33.29 -53.66
N GLY A 127 40.57 32.34 -52.97
CA GLY A 127 39.17 31.94 -53.22
C GLY A 127 38.17 33.10 -53.11
N SER A 128 37.19 33.13 -54.01
CA SER A 128 36.35 34.30 -54.31
C SER A 128 35.54 34.86 -53.14
N ASP A 129 35.08 34.00 -52.23
CA ASP A 129 33.88 34.32 -51.42
C ASP A 129 34.19 35.08 -50.11
N GLU A 130 35.46 35.20 -49.74
CA GLU A 130 35.86 35.76 -48.45
C GLU A 130 37.06 36.71 -48.46
N TRP A 131 37.82 36.78 -49.56
CA TRP A 131 38.98 37.67 -49.69
C TRP A 131 38.56 39.01 -50.34
N ILE A 132 38.97 40.11 -49.71
CA ILE A 132 38.65 41.49 -50.10
C ILE A 132 39.96 42.20 -50.42
N GLU A 133 40.15 42.66 -51.67
CA GLU A 133 41.26 43.57 -52.02
C GLU A 133 41.15 44.84 -51.16
N PHE A 134 42.19 45.19 -50.42
CA PHE A 134 42.07 46.20 -49.38
C PHE A 134 41.71 47.59 -49.92
N SER A 135 42.08 47.91 -51.17
CA SER A 135 41.73 49.18 -51.83
C SER A 135 40.21 49.37 -52.01
N ARG A 136 39.43 48.28 -52.09
CA ARG A 136 37.96 48.33 -52.22
C ARG A 136 37.26 48.94 -51.00
N LEU A 137 37.89 48.95 -49.82
CA LEU A 137 37.40 49.73 -48.67
C LEU A 137 37.34 51.24 -48.96
N PHE A 138 38.16 51.72 -49.90
CA PHE A 138 38.29 53.15 -50.23
C PHE A 138 37.68 53.49 -51.59
N ASN A 139 37.85 52.59 -52.57
CA ASN A 139 37.70 52.90 -54.00
C ASN A 139 36.66 52.04 -54.75
N GLU A 140 35.94 51.13 -54.08
CA GLU A 140 34.87 50.31 -54.69
C GLU A 140 33.77 51.17 -55.33
N ASP A 141 33.61 51.13 -56.66
CA ASP A 141 32.70 52.04 -57.39
C ASP A 141 31.24 51.98 -56.90
N ASN A 142 30.75 50.80 -56.50
CA ASN A 142 29.42 50.70 -55.92
C ASN A 142 29.42 51.21 -54.47
N LEU A 143 28.83 52.40 -54.26
CA LEU A 143 28.75 53.05 -52.94
C LEU A 143 28.19 52.15 -51.83
N LYS A 144 27.13 51.37 -52.10
CA LYS A 144 26.54 50.45 -51.11
C LYS A 144 27.49 49.31 -50.76
N THR A 145 28.22 48.78 -51.74
CA THR A 145 29.28 47.79 -51.51
C THR A 145 30.43 48.39 -50.71
N ARG A 146 30.88 49.61 -51.05
CA ARG A 146 31.94 50.34 -50.33
C ARG A 146 31.55 50.57 -48.87
N GLU A 147 30.32 50.99 -48.59
CA GLU A 147 29.78 51.18 -47.24
C GLU A 147 29.68 49.86 -46.46
N MET A 148 29.15 48.79 -47.07
CA MET A 148 29.12 47.46 -46.46
C MET A 148 30.52 46.96 -46.09
N LEU A 149 31.48 47.07 -47.01
CA LEU A 149 32.87 46.64 -46.78
C LEU A 149 33.52 47.46 -45.66
N LYS A 150 33.33 48.78 -45.65
CA LYS A 150 33.77 49.66 -44.54
C LYS A 150 33.16 49.24 -43.21
N GLN A 151 31.84 49.05 -43.12
CA GLN A 151 31.17 48.64 -41.88
C GLN A 151 31.66 47.28 -41.38
N LYS A 152 31.80 46.29 -42.27
CA LYS A 152 32.40 44.98 -41.94
C LYS A 152 33.82 45.11 -41.38
N PHE A 153 34.63 46.04 -41.91
CA PHE A 153 35.99 46.29 -41.43
C PHE A 153 36.03 47.04 -40.10
N TYR A 154 35.24 48.10 -39.93
CA TYR A 154 35.17 48.88 -38.68
C TYR A 154 34.65 48.05 -37.49
N ASN A 155 33.65 47.20 -37.74
CA ASN A 155 33.09 46.30 -36.73
C ASN A 155 34.01 45.09 -36.44
N HIS A 156 35.10 44.91 -37.20
CA HIS A 156 36.05 43.83 -36.94
C HIS A 156 36.87 44.13 -35.66
N PRO A 157 36.96 43.19 -34.69
CA PRO A 157 37.68 43.43 -33.44
C PRO A 157 39.13 43.87 -33.68
N ILE A 158 39.63 44.79 -32.85
CA ILE A 158 40.99 45.33 -33.04
C ILE A 158 42.08 44.25 -32.84
N SER A 159 41.83 43.24 -32.00
CA SER A 159 42.60 41.98 -31.92
C SER A 159 42.79 41.33 -33.29
N ASN A 160 41.72 41.21 -34.06
CA ASN A 160 41.71 40.56 -35.35
C ASN A 160 42.38 41.44 -36.42
N ARG A 161 42.34 42.77 -36.24
CA ARG A 161 43.07 43.72 -37.09
C ARG A 161 44.58 43.77 -36.74
N PHE A 162 44.98 43.51 -35.49
CA PHE A 162 46.36 43.18 -35.15
C PHE A 162 46.83 41.87 -35.83
N LYS A 163 45.97 40.86 -35.97
CA LYS A 163 46.33 39.62 -36.71
C LYS A 163 46.62 39.87 -38.19
N LEU A 164 45.86 40.75 -38.85
CA LEU A 164 46.14 41.22 -40.23
C LEU A 164 47.46 41.99 -40.31
N ALA A 165 47.71 42.89 -39.35
CA ALA A 165 48.96 43.65 -39.27
C ALA A 165 50.18 42.73 -39.03
N TYR A 166 50.00 41.64 -38.27
CA TYR A 166 51.02 40.61 -38.10
C TYR A 166 51.32 39.89 -39.42
N ASP A 167 50.31 39.45 -40.19
CA ASP A 167 50.55 38.77 -41.49
C ASP A 167 51.28 39.67 -42.49
N LEU A 168 50.99 40.97 -42.50
CA LEU A 168 51.71 41.96 -43.30
C LEU A 168 53.20 41.98 -42.94
N VAL A 169 53.53 42.15 -41.66
CA VAL A 169 54.92 42.29 -41.23
C VAL A 169 55.69 40.96 -41.15
N GLU A 170 54.98 39.84 -40.94
CA GLU A 170 55.52 38.49 -41.13
C GLU A 170 56.03 38.36 -42.57
N ALA A 171 55.17 38.61 -43.58
CA ALA A 171 55.57 38.53 -44.99
C ALA A 171 56.77 39.42 -45.33
N PHE A 172 56.79 40.68 -44.89
CA PHE A 172 57.93 41.56 -45.13
C PHE A 172 59.22 41.06 -44.47
N SER A 173 59.15 40.40 -43.30
CA SER A 173 60.33 39.74 -42.72
C SER A 173 60.84 38.53 -43.51
N TYR A 174 59.98 37.84 -44.26
CA TYR A 174 60.41 36.77 -45.18
C TYR A 174 60.93 37.33 -46.51
N LEU A 175 60.37 38.44 -47.01
CA LEU A 175 60.92 39.17 -48.17
C LEU A 175 62.33 39.72 -47.87
N GLU A 176 62.55 40.26 -46.66
CA GLU A 176 63.87 40.68 -46.16
C GLU A 176 64.89 39.53 -46.20
N LYS A 177 64.53 38.34 -45.68
CA LYS A 177 65.37 37.12 -45.76
C LYS A 177 65.64 36.67 -47.20
N MET A 178 64.70 36.93 -48.12
CA MET A 178 64.83 36.67 -49.56
C MET A 178 65.55 37.80 -50.33
N LYS A 179 66.10 38.81 -49.64
CA LYS A 179 66.73 40.00 -50.25
C LYS A 179 65.84 40.77 -51.24
N PHE A 180 64.52 40.68 -51.08
CA PHE A 180 63.53 41.33 -51.96
C PHE A 180 63.00 42.61 -51.30
N ILE A 181 63.07 43.73 -52.01
CA ILE A 181 62.47 45.01 -51.63
C ILE A 181 61.17 45.17 -52.43
N TYR A 182 60.07 45.44 -51.74
CA TYR A 182 58.74 45.52 -52.34
C TYR A 182 58.49 46.88 -53.01
N ALA A 183 58.95 47.97 -52.39
CA ALA A 183 58.97 49.37 -52.87
C ALA A 183 57.63 50.05 -53.19
N ASP A 184 56.58 49.30 -53.56
CA ASP A 184 55.31 49.83 -54.06
C ASP A 184 54.11 49.65 -53.11
N LEU A 185 54.35 49.30 -51.84
CA LEU A 185 53.29 48.90 -50.91
C LEU A 185 52.21 49.98 -50.73
N ASN A 186 51.02 49.71 -51.24
CA ASN A 186 49.83 50.56 -51.12
C ASN A 186 48.55 49.68 -50.98
N PRO A 187 47.34 50.25 -50.81
CA PRO A 187 46.12 49.48 -50.57
C PRO A 187 45.73 48.44 -51.64
N LYS A 188 46.26 48.52 -52.86
CA LYS A 188 45.96 47.53 -53.92
C LYS A 188 46.76 46.23 -53.78
N ASN A 189 47.93 46.30 -53.16
CA ASN A 189 48.94 45.23 -53.14
C ASN A 189 48.60 44.05 -52.23
N PHE A 190 47.43 44.03 -51.58
CA PHE A 190 47.06 42.93 -50.69
C PHE A 190 45.55 42.72 -50.55
N PHE A 191 45.20 41.45 -50.32
CA PHE A 191 43.86 41.03 -49.94
C PHE A 191 43.80 40.74 -48.43
N ILE A 192 42.65 41.00 -47.83
CA ILE A 192 42.30 40.61 -46.46
C ILE A 192 41.09 39.67 -46.46
N ASN A 193 41.13 38.63 -45.62
CA ASN A 193 39.99 37.78 -45.30
C ASN A 193 39.60 38.04 -43.85
N LEU A 194 38.44 38.67 -43.62
CA LEU A 194 38.01 39.06 -42.28
C LEU A 194 37.62 37.85 -41.40
N LYS A 195 37.01 36.81 -41.99
CA LYS A 195 36.51 35.63 -41.26
C LYS A 195 37.65 34.84 -40.61
N SER A 196 38.70 34.55 -41.38
CA SER A 196 39.94 33.93 -40.87
C SER A 196 40.93 34.93 -40.28
N SER A 197 40.68 36.24 -40.46
CA SER A 197 41.57 37.34 -40.06
C SER A 197 42.97 37.22 -40.65
N ARG A 198 43.05 36.86 -41.94
CA ARG A 198 44.28 36.65 -42.70
C ARG A 198 44.54 37.76 -43.72
N LEU A 199 45.80 38.11 -43.95
CA LEU A 199 46.25 38.97 -45.06
C LEU A 199 47.10 38.15 -46.05
N CYS A 200 47.12 38.57 -47.32
CA CYS A 200 47.98 38.03 -48.38
C CYS A 200 48.45 39.14 -49.33
N LEU A 201 49.77 39.27 -49.57
CA LEU A 201 50.37 40.17 -50.55
C LEU A 201 50.24 39.62 -51.99
N ILE A 202 50.14 40.52 -52.96
CA ILE A 202 50.12 40.23 -54.41
C ILE A 202 51.11 41.16 -55.15
N ASP A 203 51.03 41.26 -56.48
CA ASP A 203 51.68 42.29 -57.32
C ASP A 203 53.17 42.53 -57.05
N PHE A 204 53.94 41.44 -57.00
CA PHE A 204 55.38 41.46 -56.72
C PHE A 204 56.23 41.99 -57.89
N GLU A 205 55.67 42.25 -59.08
CA GLU A 205 56.45 42.67 -60.25
C GLU A 205 57.04 44.08 -60.16
N GLY A 206 56.56 44.92 -59.24
CA GLY A 206 57.05 46.29 -59.02
C GLY A 206 58.26 46.43 -58.08
N GLY A 207 58.69 45.34 -57.45
CA GLY A 207 59.82 45.31 -56.52
C GLY A 207 61.18 45.10 -57.19
N ALA A 208 62.20 44.82 -56.38
CA ALA A 208 63.57 44.57 -56.83
C ALA A 208 64.34 43.62 -55.88
N VAL A 209 65.42 43.01 -56.40
CA VAL A 209 66.35 42.16 -55.62
C VAL A 209 67.70 42.86 -55.46
N ASN A 210 68.28 42.75 -54.27
CA ASN A 210 69.56 43.35 -53.85
C ASN A 210 70.74 42.86 -54.76
N ASP A 211 71.74 43.67 -55.15
CA ASP A 211 72.66 44.39 -54.25
C ASP A 211 72.70 45.94 -54.38
N ASN A 212 71.97 46.54 -55.31
CA ASN A 212 71.71 48.00 -55.39
C ASN A 212 70.35 48.22 -56.09
N PRO A 213 69.22 48.03 -55.41
CA PRO A 213 67.91 48.00 -56.05
C PRO A 213 67.43 49.40 -56.46
N GLU A 214 67.07 49.52 -57.75
CA GLU A 214 66.42 50.69 -58.35
C GLU A 214 65.09 50.25 -58.97
N VAL A 215 64.04 51.06 -58.79
CA VAL A 215 62.69 50.82 -59.35
C VAL A 215 62.16 52.08 -60.03
N TYR A 216 61.08 51.95 -60.80
CA TYR A 216 60.40 53.10 -61.42
C TYR A 216 59.46 53.77 -60.40
N GLY A 217 59.71 55.04 -60.09
CA GLY A 217 58.99 55.76 -59.05
C GLY A 217 57.63 56.29 -59.51
N LYS A 218 56.56 56.01 -58.74
CA LYS A 218 55.23 56.60 -58.94
C LYS A 218 54.75 57.35 -57.69
N PRO A 219 54.08 58.52 -57.81
CA PRO A 219 53.50 59.22 -56.66
C PRO A 219 52.46 58.38 -55.92
N GLY A 220 52.49 58.37 -54.58
CA GLY A 220 51.56 57.62 -53.75
C GLY A 220 51.52 58.08 -52.30
N GLU A 221 50.42 57.81 -51.58
CA GLU A 221 50.23 58.29 -50.20
C GLU A 221 51.15 57.61 -49.16
N TRP A 222 51.68 56.42 -49.45
CA TRP A 222 52.45 55.60 -48.50
C TRP A 222 53.97 55.74 -48.70
N LEU A 223 54.41 56.55 -49.66
CA LEU A 223 55.82 56.77 -49.98
C LEU A 223 56.62 57.30 -48.78
N ALA A 224 57.81 56.73 -48.58
CA ALA A 224 58.76 57.24 -47.61
C ALA A 224 59.30 58.64 -48.01
N PRO A 225 59.65 59.52 -47.06
CA PRO A 225 60.04 60.91 -47.33
C PRO A 225 61.18 61.06 -48.34
N GLU A 226 62.19 60.19 -48.26
CA GLU A 226 63.36 60.14 -49.14
C GLU A 226 63.07 59.61 -50.56
N ILE A 227 61.93 58.94 -50.77
CA ILE A 227 61.46 58.58 -52.11
C ILE A 227 60.72 59.75 -52.75
N GLN A 228 59.98 60.54 -51.97
CA GLN A 228 59.36 61.77 -52.47
C GLN A 228 60.41 62.75 -53.02
N ASP A 229 61.60 62.85 -52.40
CA ASP A 229 62.73 63.62 -52.95
C ASP A 229 63.14 63.15 -54.35
N GLN A 230 63.35 61.84 -54.54
CA GLN A 230 63.90 61.31 -55.78
C GLN A 230 62.93 61.47 -56.96
N ILE A 231 61.62 61.32 -56.69
CA ILE A 231 60.57 61.58 -57.68
C ILE A 231 60.48 63.09 -58.00
N LEU A 232 60.59 63.98 -57.01
CA LEU A 232 60.62 65.44 -57.22
C LEU A 232 61.86 65.92 -58.00
N MET A 233 62.92 65.11 -58.08
CA MET A 233 64.10 65.36 -58.92
C MET A 233 63.94 64.86 -60.37
N ASN A 234 62.73 64.43 -60.79
CA ASN A 234 62.43 63.86 -62.10
C ASN A 234 63.36 62.69 -62.50
N LYS A 235 63.74 61.84 -61.53
CA LYS A 235 64.47 60.61 -61.83
C LYS A 235 63.49 59.52 -62.26
N GLU A 236 63.72 58.90 -63.41
CA GLU A 236 62.95 57.73 -63.87
C GLU A 236 63.17 56.53 -62.93
N LEU A 237 64.42 56.32 -62.52
CA LEU A 237 64.83 55.30 -61.55
C LEU A 237 65.08 55.91 -60.17
N ILE A 238 64.42 55.35 -59.16
CA ILE A 238 64.57 55.71 -57.74
C ILE A 238 65.33 54.62 -56.99
N LYS A 239 66.27 55.00 -56.12
CA LYS A 239 66.97 54.08 -55.23
C LYS A 239 66.07 53.74 -54.04
N VAL A 240 65.94 52.45 -53.76
CA VAL A 240 65.12 51.90 -52.67
C VAL A 240 65.95 50.95 -51.80
N ASP A 241 65.45 50.64 -50.61
CA ASP A 241 66.10 49.77 -49.64
C ASP A 241 65.07 49.20 -48.64
N THR A 242 65.52 48.39 -47.68
CA THR A 242 64.62 47.88 -46.63
C THR A 242 64.02 49.01 -45.78
N SER A 243 64.73 50.12 -45.57
CA SER A 243 64.23 51.23 -44.75
C SER A 243 63.04 51.96 -45.43
N THR A 244 63.04 52.05 -46.76
CA THR A 244 61.92 52.51 -47.60
C THR A 244 60.65 51.74 -47.27
N ASP A 245 60.71 50.41 -47.33
CA ASP A 245 59.56 49.54 -47.03
C ASP A 245 59.13 49.61 -45.56
N THR A 246 60.04 49.75 -44.58
CA THR A 246 59.62 49.86 -43.16
C THR A 246 58.72 51.07 -42.87
N TRP A 247 58.84 52.16 -43.65
CA TRP A 247 57.90 53.28 -43.57
C TRP A 247 56.53 52.89 -44.14
N ALA A 248 56.48 52.34 -45.36
CA ALA A 248 55.25 51.93 -46.00
C ALA A 248 54.51 50.83 -45.21
N VAL A 249 55.24 49.89 -44.60
CA VAL A 249 54.71 48.85 -43.69
C VAL A 249 54.14 49.49 -42.41
N ALA A 250 54.80 50.49 -41.82
CA ALA A 250 54.22 51.20 -40.67
C ALA A 250 52.96 51.99 -41.05
N VAL A 251 52.90 52.57 -42.25
CA VAL A 251 51.67 53.17 -42.80
C VAL A 251 50.60 52.10 -43.04
N GLY A 252 50.95 50.92 -43.56
CA GLY A 252 50.04 49.79 -43.76
C GLY A 252 49.48 49.20 -42.47
N ILE A 253 50.32 49.01 -41.45
CA ILE A 253 49.92 48.63 -40.08
C ILE A 253 48.98 49.69 -39.51
N HIS A 254 49.24 50.99 -39.72
CA HIS A 254 48.30 52.04 -39.34
C HIS A 254 46.98 51.89 -40.08
N PHE A 255 46.99 51.72 -41.41
CA PHE A 255 45.78 51.53 -42.23
C PHE A 255 44.93 50.32 -41.80
N LEU A 256 45.56 49.24 -41.33
CA LEU A 256 44.87 48.06 -40.80
C LEU A 256 44.20 48.30 -39.44
N LEU A 257 44.76 49.17 -38.59
CA LEU A 257 44.15 49.56 -37.30
C LEU A 257 43.18 50.75 -37.42
N PHE A 258 43.38 51.59 -38.43
CA PHE A 258 42.69 52.84 -38.69
C PHE A 258 42.69 53.07 -40.21
N PRO A 259 41.57 52.91 -40.94
CA PRO A 259 41.56 52.94 -42.41
C PRO A 259 41.69 54.38 -42.96
N PHE A 260 42.84 55.00 -42.71
CA PHE A 260 43.32 56.30 -43.16
C PHE A 260 44.81 56.46 -42.79
N HIS A 261 45.49 57.43 -43.43
CA HIS A 261 46.92 57.68 -43.23
C HIS A 261 47.25 58.18 -41.80
N PRO A 262 48.39 57.81 -41.18
CA PRO A 262 48.78 58.26 -39.83
C PRO A 262 48.85 59.80 -39.68
N LEU A 263 49.09 60.52 -40.78
CA LEU A 263 49.03 62.00 -40.86
C LEU A 263 47.76 62.51 -41.56
N PHE A 264 46.61 61.85 -41.42
CA PHE A 264 45.35 62.25 -42.09
C PHE A 264 44.91 63.68 -41.76
N PHE A 265 45.25 64.17 -40.57
CA PHE A 265 44.96 65.52 -40.10
C PHE A 265 45.78 66.61 -40.80
N LEU A 266 46.77 66.26 -41.63
CA LEU A 266 47.42 67.19 -42.57
C LEU A 266 46.67 67.20 -43.91
N LYS A 267 46.42 68.38 -44.46
CA LYS A 267 45.81 68.59 -45.80
C LYS A 267 46.76 68.08 -46.88
N VAL A 268 48.00 68.57 -46.85
CA VAL A 268 49.10 68.23 -47.76
C VAL A 268 50.18 67.46 -46.98
N ARG A 269 50.67 66.38 -47.58
CA ARG A 269 51.63 65.42 -47.00
C ARG A 269 52.89 65.25 -47.88
N GLY A 270 53.24 66.29 -48.62
CA GLY A 270 54.54 66.36 -49.29
C GLY A 270 55.66 66.63 -48.29
N LYS A 271 56.90 66.28 -48.65
CA LYS A 271 58.08 66.42 -47.78
C LYS A 271 58.20 67.79 -47.10
N LEU A 272 57.94 68.90 -47.79
CA LEU A 272 58.04 70.24 -47.18
C LEU A 272 57.06 70.39 -46.01
N GLN A 273 55.78 70.07 -46.23
CA GLN A 273 54.73 70.19 -45.22
C GLN A 273 54.87 69.18 -44.08
N MET A 274 55.44 68.00 -44.35
CA MET A 274 55.81 67.05 -43.31
C MET A 274 57.02 67.54 -42.50
N LYS A 275 58.03 68.16 -43.14
CA LYS A 275 59.19 68.75 -42.46
C LYS A 275 58.78 69.90 -41.54
N GLU A 276 57.92 70.80 -42.02
CA GLU A 276 57.32 71.88 -41.22
C GLU A 276 56.60 71.32 -39.98
N TYR A 277 55.76 70.29 -40.17
CA TYR A 277 55.05 69.62 -39.09
C TYR A 277 56.01 68.97 -38.07
N PHE A 278 56.96 68.13 -38.51
CA PHE A 278 57.86 67.41 -37.60
C PHE A 278 58.90 68.30 -36.91
N ASN A 279 59.21 69.48 -37.47
CA ASN A 279 60.07 70.46 -36.82
C ASN A 279 59.42 71.08 -35.57
N SER A 280 58.09 71.17 -35.51
CA SER A 280 57.34 71.81 -34.43
C SER A 280 56.55 70.82 -33.55
N TYR A 281 56.20 69.64 -34.07
CA TYR A 281 55.32 68.67 -33.42
C TYR A 281 55.85 67.24 -33.57
N LYS A 282 55.34 66.35 -32.72
CA LYS A 282 55.61 64.90 -32.80
C LYS A 282 54.30 64.16 -32.91
N TRP A 283 54.20 63.26 -33.88
CA TRP A 283 53.08 62.34 -34.04
C TRP A 283 52.79 61.60 -32.71
N PRO A 284 51.53 61.47 -32.28
CA PRO A 284 50.32 61.87 -33.00
C PRO A 284 49.87 63.33 -32.77
N SER A 285 50.60 64.12 -31.97
CA SER A 285 50.27 65.51 -31.63
C SER A 285 50.39 66.46 -32.83
N GLY A 286 49.49 67.44 -32.94
CA GLY A 286 49.49 68.44 -34.01
C GLY A 286 48.61 69.64 -33.66
N ASP A 287 48.96 70.79 -34.22
CA ASP A 287 48.29 72.07 -33.99
C ASP A 287 47.07 72.27 -34.91
N LYS A 288 45.94 72.63 -34.29
CA LYS A 288 44.65 72.88 -34.96
C LYS A 288 44.56 74.25 -35.65
N SER A 289 45.47 75.19 -35.33
CA SER A 289 45.49 76.53 -35.93
C SER A 289 46.31 76.61 -37.23
N SER A 290 47.24 75.68 -37.44
CA SER A 290 48.05 75.54 -38.65
C SER A 290 47.21 75.51 -39.92
N SER A 291 47.64 76.30 -40.92
CA SER A 291 47.01 76.35 -42.25
C SER A 291 46.98 74.98 -42.95
N ASN A 292 47.90 74.07 -42.64
CA ASN A 292 47.92 72.70 -43.18
C ASN A 292 47.03 71.71 -42.39
N PHE A 293 46.44 72.09 -41.25
CA PHE A 293 45.62 71.18 -40.46
C PHE A 293 44.19 71.01 -41.03
N ARG A 294 43.58 69.83 -40.84
CA ARG A 294 42.18 69.49 -41.17
C ARG A 294 41.56 68.47 -40.21
N LEU A 295 40.23 68.37 -40.26
CA LEU A 295 39.41 67.35 -39.57
C LEU A 295 39.55 67.33 -38.02
N PRO A 296 39.41 68.46 -37.31
CA PRO A 296 39.71 68.58 -35.87
C PRO A 296 38.95 67.64 -34.95
N GLU A 297 37.70 67.27 -35.26
CA GLU A 297 36.91 66.35 -34.42
C GLU A 297 37.21 64.88 -34.73
N HIS A 298 37.52 64.52 -35.98
CA HIS A 298 38.05 63.19 -36.29
C HIS A 298 39.43 62.98 -35.63
N TYR A 299 40.25 64.03 -35.59
CA TYR A 299 41.52 64.03 -34.88
C TYR A 299 41.36 63.88 -33.36
N LYS A 300 40.41 64.58 -32.75
CA LYS A 300 40.05 64.45 -31.32
C LYS A 300 39.54 63.04 -30.99
N TRP A 301 38.67 62.48 -31.82
CA TRP A 301 38.22 61.08 -31.70
C TRP A 301 39.41 60.11 -31.81
N TYR A 302 40.27 60.32 -32.81
CA TYR A 302 41.42 59.47 -33.08
C TYR A 302 42.40 59.43 -31.90
N LEU A 303 42.78 60.58 -31.33
CA LEU A 303 43.65 60.62 -30.14
C LEU A 303 43.05 59.84 -28.97
N LYS A 304 41.75 60.02 -28.70
CA LYS A 304 41.04 59.29 -27.64
C LYS A 304 41.03 57.78 -27.91
N TYR A 305 40.61 57.36 -29.09
CA TYR A 305 40.54 55.94 -29.46
C TYR A 305 41.93 55.28 -29.41
N LEU A 306 42.95 55.96 -29.94
CA LEU A 306 44.35 55.52 -29.90
C LEU A 306 44.80 55.29 -28.44
N GLN A 307 44.54 56.23 -27.53
CA GLN A 307 44.90 56.10 -26.12
C GLN A 307 44.13 54.98 -25.39
N GLU A 308 42.85 54.80 -25.69
CA GLU A 308 41.97 53.84 -24.99
C GLU A 308 42.04 52.41 -25.54
N ASN A 309 42.36 52.22 -26.82
CA ASN A 309 42.20 50.93 -27.52
C ASN A 309 43.51 50.37 -28.12
N VAL A 310 44.59 51.16 -28.18
CA VAL A 310 45.86 50.73 -28.80
C VAL A 310 46.99 50.67 -27.76
N PRO A 311 47.58 49.48 -27.51
CA PRO A 311 48.63 49.31 -26.51
C PRO A 311 49.85 50.22 -26.70
N ASP A 312 50.44 50.66 -25.58
CA ASP A 312 51.58 51.57 -25.51
C ASP A 312 52.78 51.13 -26.36
N SER A 313 53.00 49.81 -26.50
CA SER A 313 54.04 49.24 -27.37
C SER A 313 53.82 49.59 -28.85
N ILE A 314 52.58 49.49 -29.33
CA ILE A 314 52.16 49.86 -30.70
C ILE A 314 52.23 51.38 -30.87
N ARG A 315 51.73 52.15 -29.89
CA ARG A 315 51.77 53.63 -29.92
C ARG A 315 53.22 54.15 -29.98
N LYS A 316 54.12 53.54 -29.21
CA LYS A 316 55.56 53.83 -29.22
C LYS A 316 56.23 53.40 -30.53
N ALA A 317 55.83 52.27 -31.12
CA ALA A 317 56.36 51.81 -32.40
C ALA A 317 56.05 52.80 -33.55
N PHE A 318 54.79 53.22 -33.68
CA PHE A 318 54.41 54.28 -34.62
C PHE A 318 55.15 55.59 -34.35
N SER A 319 55.25 56.00 -33.08
CA SER A 319 55.98 57.22 -32.69
C SER A 319 57.47 57.17 -33.09
N ASN A 320 58.13 56.03 -32.93
CA ASN A 320 59.53 55.86 -33.36
C ASN A 320 59.65 56.02 -34.88
N THR A 321 58.84 55.30 -35.67
CA THR A 321 58.91 55.36 -37.14
C THR A 321 58.53 56.72 -37.71
N PHE A 322 57.46 57.34 -37.21
CA PHE A 322 56.99 58.61 -37.78
C PHE A 322 57.76 59.83 -37.26
N ASN A 323 58.27 59.84 -36.02
CA ASN A 323 59.02 60.98 -35.51
C ASN A 323 60.53 60.87 -35.80
N SER A 324 61.19 59.85 -35.26
CA SER A 324 62.64 59.67 -35.42
C SER A 324 62.98 59.10 -36.80
N GLY A 325 62.18 58.14 -37.27
CA GLY A 325 62.31 57.48 -38.57
C GLY A 325 61.98 58.37 -39.78
N TYR A 326 61.40 59.56 -39.57
CA TYR A 326 61.26 60.59 -40.61
C TYR A 326 62.60 61.24 -40.96
N TYR A 327 63.43 61.56 -39.95
CA TYR A 327 64.72 62.22 -40.15
C TYR A 327 65.87 61.24 -40.40
N ASN A 328 65.81 60.02 -39.87
CA ASN A 328 66.80 58.97 -40.07
C ASN A 328 66.12 57.62 -40.29
N PRO A 329 66.11 57.06 -41.52
CA PRO A 329 65.44 55.79 -41.81
C PRO A 329 65.90 54.61 -40.95
N ASN A 330 67.13 54.62 -40.43
CA ASN A 330 67.64 53.58 -39.52
C ASN A 330 66.98 53.58 -38.12
N LEU A 331 66.18 54.60 -37.79
CA LEU A 331 65.41 54.69 -36.55
C LEU A 331 63.94 54.23 -36.71
N ARG A 332 63.57 53.72 -37.89
CA ARG A 332 62.27 53.09 -38.15
C ARG A 332 62.20 51.73 -37.47
N VAL A 333 61.00 51.34 -37.04
CA VAL A 333 60.76 50.04 -36.39
C VAL A 333 60.86 48.93 -37.43
N SER A 334 61.82 48.02 -37.25
CA SER A 334 62.09 46.93 -38.19
C SER A 334 61.04 45.81 -38.10
N TYR A 335 60.97 44.94 -39.11
CA TYR A 335 59.96 43.87 -39.17
C TYR A 335 60.05 42.94 -37.95
N LYS A 336 61.27 42.57 -37.52
CA LYS A 336 61.49 41.79 -36.29
C LYS A 336 60.98 42.49 -35.03
N GLN A 337 61.10 43.82 -34.94
CA GLN A 337 60.56 44.57 -33.81
C GLN A 337 59.03 44.61 -33.84
N TRP A 338 58.42 44.85 -35.00
CA TRP A 338 56.96 44.79 -35.18
C TRP A 338 56.38 43.40 -34.89
N ILE A 339 57.02 42.32 -35.36
CA ILE A 339 56.65 40.93 -35.06
C ILE A 339 56.63 40.69 -33.54
N ASN A 340 57.68 41.12 -32.82
CA ASN A 340 57.73 41.01 -31.37
C ASN A 340 56.64 41.84 -30.67
N ILE A 341 56.41 43.07 -31.13
CA ILE A 341 55.47 44.03 -30.52
C ILE A 341 54.01 43.62 -30.73
N ILE A 342 53.65 43.18 -31.94
CA ILE A 342 52.30 42.70 -32.26
C ILE A 342 52.10 41.29 -31.71
N GLY A 343 53.08 40.39 -31.89
CA GLY A 343 53.03 39.01 -31.42
C GLY A 343 52.86 38.88 -29.90
N ALA A 344 53.41 39.82 -29.11
CA ALA A 344 53.17 39.88 -27.66
C ALA A 344 51.70 40.09 -27.26
N LEU A 345 50.86 40.59 -28.18
CA LEU A 345 49.41 40.75 -28.02
C LEU A 345 48.63 39.50 -28.48
N MET A 346 49.26 38.61 -29.25
CA MET A 346 48.62 37.47 -29.93
C MET A 346 48.53 36.24 -29.02
N LYS A 347 47.81 36.38 -27.89
CA LYS A 347 47.65 35.32 -26.89
C LYS A 347 46.34 34.55 -27.07
N ALA A 348 46.41 33.22 -26.96
CA ALA A 348 45.23 32.38 -26.82
C ALA A 348 44.45 32.74 -25.52
N PRO A 349 43.14 32.44 -25.42
CA PRO A 349 42.33 32.83 -24.26
C PRO A 349 42.80 32.17 -22.97
N VAL A 350 42.62 32.82 -21.82
CA VAL A 350 42.99 32.27 -20.50
C VAL A 350 41.73 31.84 -19.75
N ILE A 351 41.61 30.55 -19.45
CA ILE A 351 40.51 30.03 -18.60
C ILE A 351 40.98 30.02 -17.14
N GLU A 352 40.76 31.14 -16.45
CA GLU A 352 41.07 31.30 -15.02
C GLU A 352 40.38 30.22 -14.18
N SER A 353 39.07 30.05 -14.32
CA SER A 353 38.29 29.05 -13.60
C SER A 353 37.31 28.33 -14.52
N PHE A 354 37.09 27.05 -14.23
CA PHE A 354 35.96 26.27 -14.68
C PHE A 354 35.65 25.27 -13.57
N LEU A 355 34.46 25.39 -12.98
CA LEU A 355 34.10 24.75 -11.72
C LEU A 355 32.68 24.19 -11.79
N PHE A 356 32.43 23.16 -10.99
CA PHE A 356 31.11 22.64 -10.69
C PHE A 356 30.67 23.17 -9.31
N GLU A 357 29.45 23.67 -9.23
CA GLU A 357 28.82 24.15 -7.99
C GLU A 357 27.45 23.50 -7.81
N GLU A 358 27.10 23.20 -6.56
CA GLU A 358 25.79 22.69 -6.17
C GLU A 358 25.20 23.64 -5.12
N GLN A 359 23.95 24.05 -5.33
CA GLN A 359 23.25 25.04 -4.51
C GLN A 359 21.82 24.54 -4.26
N ALA A 360 21.57 23.99 -3.07
CA ALA A 360 20.44 23.11 -2.81
C ALA A 360 20.35 22.01 -3.89
N ASP A 361 19.19 21.78 -4.49
CA ASP A 361 19.01 20.74 -5.52
C ASP A 361 19.60 21.11 -6.91
N ARG A 362 19.99 22.38 -7.11
CA ARG A 362 20.40 22.94 -8.41
C ARG A 362 21.91 22.83 -8.62
N LYS A 363 22.29 22.44 -9.84
CA LYS A 363 23.66 22.06 -10.22
C LYS A 363 24.14 22.94 -11.36
N PHE A 364 25.28 23.62 -11.17
CA PHE A 364 25.80 24.61 -12.10
C PHE A 364 27.24 24.30 -12.53
N LEU A 365 27.55 24.67 -13.77
CA LEU A 365 28.92 24.90 -14.21
C LEU A 365 29.16 26.41 -14.23
N ARG A 366 30.29 26.88 -13.68
CA ARG A 366 30.72 28.29 -13.74
C ARG A 366 32.12 28.43 -14.32
N TRP A 367 32.41 29.56 -14.96
CA TRP A 367 33.73 29.88 -15.48
C TRP A 367 34.04 31.37 -15.47
N LYS A 368 35.34 31.67 -15.45
CA LYS A 368 35.92 32.99 -15.73
C LYS A 368 37.01 32.83 -16.79
N ILE A 369 36.92 33.65 -17.84
CA ILE A 369 37.76 33.56 -19.04
C ILE A 369 38.18 34.96 -19.46
N GLU A 370 39.45 35.13 -19.81
CA GLU A 370 40.00 36.34 -20.42
C GLU A 370 40.30 36.10 -21.92
N GLY A 371 40.05 37.11 -22.76
CA GLY A 371 40.54 37.14 -24.16
C GLY A 371 39.86 36.20 -25.16
N ALA A 372 38.78 35.51 -24.79
CA ALA A 372 38.01 34.68 -25.72
C ALA A 372 37.05 35.51 -26.59
N SER A 373 36.97 35.19 -27.89
CA SER A 373 35.91 35.70 -28.77
C SER A 373 34.77 34.68 -28.98
N LYS A 374 34.97 33.43 -28.54
CA LYS A 374 34.00 32.34 -28.57
C LYS A 374 34.24 31.39 -27.39
N VAL A 375 33.17 30.92 -26.76
CA VAL A 375 33.21 29.94 -25.67
C VAL A 375 32.18 28.84 -25.93
N THR A 376 32.61 27.58 -25.87
CA THR A 376 31.77 26.41 -26.11
C THR A 376 31.96 25.40 -24.97
N ILE A 377 30.90 24.71 -24.53
CA ILE A 377 31.04 23.50 -23.72
C ILE A 377 30.66 22.31 -24.61
N GLN A 378 31.56 21.33 -24.73
CA GLN A 378 31.48 20.27 -25.77
C GLN A 378 30.16 19.47 -25.81
N THR A 379 29.41 19.43 -24.71
CA THR A 379 28.11 18.71 -24.64
C THR A 379 26.92 19.60 -24.29
N ILE A 380 27.06 20.92 -24.41
CA ILE A 380 25.99 21.92 -24.18
C ILE A 380 25.86 22.89 -25.37
N GLY A 381 26.96 23.19 -26.07
CA GLY A 381 26.99 24.12 -27.21
C GLY A 381 27.65 25.45 -26.86
N ASP A 382 27.28 26.51 -27.59
CA ASP A 382 27.82 27.85 -27.43
C ASP A 382 27.34 28.49 -26.11
N VAL A 383 28.28 29.06 -25.36
CA VAL A 383 28.05 29.76 -24.09
C VAL A 383 28.81 31.10 -24.03
N THR A 384 29.20 31.66 -25.19
CA THR A 384 30.07 32.85 -25.33
C THR A 384 29.60 34.07 -24.53
N THR A 385 28.29 34.27 -24.40
CA THR A 385 27.70 35.41 -23.67
C THR A 385 27.35 35.09 -22.21
N ARG A 386 27.81 33.96 -21.67
CA ARG A 386 27.47 33.45 -20.33
C ARG A 386 28.72 33.21 -19.49
N SER A 387 28.56 33.27 -18.17
CA SER A 387 29.57 32.89 -17.16
C SER A 387 29.23 31.60 -16.42
N ASN A 388 28.03 31.06 -16.64
CA ASN A 388 27.52 29.87 -16.00
C ASN A 388 26.39 29.21 -16.81
N VAL A 389 26.11 27.93 -16.53
CA VAL A 389 24.94 27.21 -17.03
C VAL A 389 24.50 26.14 -16.03
N GLU A 390 23.19 25.93 -15.90
CA GLU A 390 22.61 24.86 -15.10
C GLU A 390 22.68 23.51 -15.84
N ILE A 391 22.89 22.41 -15.12
CA ILE A 391 23.04 21.06 -15.68
C ILE A 391 22.23 20.03 -14.90
N PHE A 392 21.72 19.01 -15.62
CA PHE A 392 20.96 17.90 -15.06
C PHE A 392 21.66 16.56 -15.37
N PRO A 393 22.80 16.25 -14.73
CA PRO A 393 23.57 15.05 -15.01
C PRO A 393 22.87 13.81 -14.43
N SER A 394 22.53 12.84 -15.28
CA SER A 394 21.95 11.54 -14.88
C SER A 394 23.00 10.44 -14.67
N GLN A 395 24.24 10.68 -15.09
CA GLN A 395 25.40 9.79 -14.94
C GLN A 395 26.66 10.64 -14.72
N THR A 396 27.72 10.03 -14.16
CA THR A 396 29.01 10.70 -14.01
C THR A 396 29.54 11.15 -15.37
N LYS A 397 29.90 12.43 -15.51
CA LYS A 397 30.24 13.03 -16.80
C LYS A 397 31.29 14.12 -16.66
N ASP A 398 32.29 14.07 -17.53
CA ASP A 398 33.24 15.17 -17.71
C ASP A 398 32.67 16.21 -18.66
N TYR A 399 32.68 17.46 -18.23
CA TYR A 399 32.40 18.61 -19.08
C TYR A 399 33.72 19.24 -19.49
N ILE A 400 33.84 19.63 -20.76
CA ILE A 400 35.02 20.28 -21.32
C ILE A 400 34.59 21.65 -21.85
N LEU A 401 35.12 22.70 -21.20
CA LEU A 401 35.02 24.08 -21.62
C LEU A 401 36.12 24.38 -22.64
N ILE A 402 35.75 25.05 -23.72
CA ILE A 402 36.59 25.40 -24.87
C ILE A 402 36.48 26.91 -25.05
N ALA A 403 37.61 27.62 -24.94
CA ALA A 403 37.70 29.05 -25.17
C ALA A 403 38.58 29.31 -26.40
N GLU A 404 38.06 30.04 -27.39
CA GLU A 404 38.68 30.23 -28.70
C GLU A 404 38.80 31.74 -29.04
N ASN A 405 39.93 32.11 -29.66
CA ASN A 405 40.12 33.39 -30.35
C ASN A 405 41.01 33.19 -31.60
N VAL A 406 41.28 34.26 -32.36
CA VAL A 406 42.11 34.22 -33.60
C VAL A 406 43.60 33.89 -33.38
N PHE A 407 44.03 33.72 -32.13
CA PHE A 407 45.41 33.40 -31.75
C PHE A 407 45.55 32.00 -31.17
N GLY A 408 44.45 31.32 -30.84
CA GLY A 408 44.46 29.94 -30.38
C GLY A 408 43.24 29.54 -29.56
N ARG A 409 43.38 28.38 -28.93
CA ARG A 409 42.35 27.70 -28.15
C ARG A 409 42.91 27.23 -26.82
N SER A 410 42.15 27.46 -25.76
CA SER A 410 42.38 26.88 -24.44
C SER A 410 41.22 25.97 -24.05
N THR A 411 41.50 24.96 -23.24
CA THR A 411 40.49 24.02 -22.75
C THR A 411 40.68 23.74 -21.27
N LYS A 412 39.57 23.56 -20.55
CA LYS A 412 39.57 23.18 -19.13
C LYS A 412 38.43 22.19 -18.90
N SER A 413 38.65 21.15 -18.11
CA SER A 413 37.63 20.15 -17.79
C SER A 413 37.20 20.23 -16.33
N VAL A 414 35.98 19.77 -16.05
CA VAL A 414 35.50 19.48 -14.70
C VAL A 414 34.67 18.21 -14.71
N SER A 415 34.91 17.32 -13.75
CA SER A 415 34.23 16.04 -13.62
C SER A 415 33.05 16.16 -12.66
N VAL A 416 31.84 15.92 -13.16
CA VAL A 416 30.62 15.95 -12.34
C VAL A 416 30.22 14.52 -12.04
N LYS A 417 30.45 14.09 -10.80
CA LYS A 417 30.15 12.73 -10.34
C LYS A 417 28.67 12.61 -9.98
N VAL A 418 28.05 11.54 -10.46
CA VAL A 418 26.70 11.13 -10.08
C VAL A 418 26.79 9.74 -9.48
N THR A 419 26.44 9.63 -8.20
CA THR A 419 26.33 8.37 -7.46
C THR A 419 24.99 7.69 -7.78
N PRO A 420 24.97 6.37 -8.05
CA PRO A 420 23.71 5.63 -8.15
C PRO A 420 23.01 5.57 -6.79
N ALA A 421 21.69 5.67 -6.80
CA ALA A 421 20.88 5.57 -5.59
C ALA A 421 20.92 4.15 -4.99
N PRO A 422 20.82 3.99 -3.65
CA PRO A 422 20.90 2.70 -3.00
C PRO A 422 19.70 1.79 -3.35
N GLU A 423 19.97 0.52 -3.60
CA GLU A 423 19.00 -0.50 -4.00
C GLU A 423 18.88 -1.61 -2.94
N ILE A 424 17.65 -2.01 -2.65
CA ILE A 424 17.33 -3.24 -1.92
C ILE A 424 16.97 -4.26 -3.01
N LEU A 425 17.73 -5.34 -3.10
CA LEU A 425 17.52 -6.42 -4.07
C LEU A 425 16.75 -7.59 -3.45
N ILE A 426 17.00 -7.86 -2.17
CA ILE A 426 16.29 -8.84 -1.34
C ILE A 426 16.12 -8.22 0.06
N PHE A 427 14.93 -8.32 0.63
CA PHE A 427 14.66 -8.08 2.05
C PHE A 427 13.38 -8.83 2.44
N GLU A 428 13.54 -10.05 2.92
CA GLU A 428 12.45 -11.02 3.07
C GLU A 428 12.63 -11.93 4.30
N LEU A 429 11.52 -12.51 4.74
CA LEU A 429 11.48 -13.53 5.81
C LEU A 429 11.12 -14.88 5.19
N SER A 430 11.83 -15.94 5.54
CA SER A 430 11.50 -17.31 5.10
C SER A 430 10.11 -17.76 5.58
N ARG A 431 9.59 -17.16 6.67
CA ARG A 431 8.18 -17.21 7.09
C ARG A 431 7.76 -15.86 7.68
N THR A 432 6.68 -15.26 7.19
CA THR A 432 6.11 -14.00 7.72
C THR A 432 5.15 -14.19 8.90
N ARG A 433 4.81 -15.45 9.20
CA ARG A 433 4.01 -15.88 10.35
C ARG A 433 4.62 -17.14 10.97
N VAL A 434 4.77 -17.16 12.29
CA VAL A 434 5.33 -18.29 13.05
C VAL A 434 4.61 -18.48 14.38
N LYS A 435 4.76 -19.66 15.00
CA LYS A 435 4.39 -19.91 16.39
C LYS A 435 5.39 -19.21 17.34
N SER A 436 4.93 -18.70 18.48
CA SER A 436 5.78 -18.09 19.51
C SER A 436 6.98 -18.98 19.89
N GLY A 437 8.17 -18.38 19.92
CA GLY A 437 9.47 -19.06 20.14
C GLY A 437 10.03 -19.82 18.93
N SER A 438 9.29 -19.94 17.83
CA SER A 438 9.78 -20.61 16.60
C SER A 438 10.62 -19.67 15.73
N SER A 439 11.50 -20.24 14.91
CA SER A 439 12.42 -19.47 14.06
C SER A 439 11.82 -19.03 12.73
N SER A 440 12.25 -17.85 12.28
CA SER A 440 12.19 -17.39 10.88
C SER A 440 13.55 -16.82 10.47
N GLU A 441 13.90 -16.90 9.19
CA GLU A 441 15.17 -16.38 8.68
C GLU A 441 14.92 -15.10 7.88
N LEU A 442 15.46 -13.99 8.37
CA LEU A 442 15.55 -12.71 7.67
C LEU A 442 16.74 -12.74 6.71
N THR A 443 16.51 -12.62 5.41
CA THR A 443 17.54 -12.54 4.37
C THR A 443 17.55 -11.16 3.72
N TRP A 444 18.73 -10.59 3.48
CA TRP A 444 18.87 -9.32 2.76
C TRP A 444 20.01 -9.33 1.74
N LYS A 445 19.85 -8.51 0.70
CA LYS A 445 20.86 -8.21 -0.31
C LYS A 445 20.64 -6.81 -0.87
N THR A 446 21.68 -6.01 -0.95
CA THR A 446 21.62 -4.59 -1.30
C THR A 446 22.69 -4.22 -2.34
N LYS A 447 22.61 -3.02 -2.89
CA LYS A 447 23.57 -2.47 -3.86
C LYS A 447 23.63 -0.95 -3.71
N TYR A 448 24.76 -0.35 -4.09
CA TYR A 448 24.96 1.12 -4.08
C TYR A 448 24.71 1.82 -2.72
N ALA A 449 24.85 1.08 -1.62
CA ALA A 449 24.86 1.62 -0.26
C ALA A 449 26.31 1.68 0.25
N HIS A 450 26.66 2.75 0.98
CA HIS A 450 27.93 2.82 1.73
C HIS A 450 27.82 2.05 3.04
N ALA A 451 26.70 2.24 3.76
CA ALA A 451 26.38 1.57 5.02
C ALA A 451 24.96 0.98 4.95
N VAL A 452 24.76 -0.17 5.57
CA VAL A 452 23.47 -0.87 5.66
C VAL A 452 23.17 -1.12 7.12
N PHE A 453 21.98 -0.70 7.56
CA PHE A 453 21.54 -0.89 8.93
C PHE A 453 20.30 -1.77 8.95
N LEU A 454 20.24 -2.68 9.93
CA LEU A 454 19.03 -3.42 10.30
C LEU A 454 18.58 -3.01 11.70
N ASP A 455 17.28 -2.81 11.86
CA ASP A 455 16.61 -2.83 13.16
C ASP A 455 15.62 -4.00 13.18
N TYR A 456 15.65 -4.79 14.24
CA TYR A 456 14.73 -5.91 14.47
C TYR A 456 14.29 -5.96 15.94
N GLY A 457 14.09 -4.79 16.55
CA GLY A 457 13.58 -4.65 17.93
C GLY A 457 14.66 -4.71 19.01
N SER A 458 15.88 -5.13 18.68
CA SER A 458 17.08 -4.95 19.53
C SER A 458 17.74 -3.57 19.36
N GLY A 459 17.07 -2.64 18.67
CA GLY A 459 17.67 -1.41 18.16
C GLY A 459 18.50 -1.64 16.89
N ARG A 460 18.96 -0.53 16.31
CA ARG A 460 19.67 -0.48 15.03
C ARG A 460 21.11 -0.97 15.12
N VAL A 461 21.49 -1.89 14.24
CA VAL A 461 22.84 -2.44 14.08
C VAL A 461 23.31 -2.29 12.62
N GLU A 462 24.58 -1.97 12.40
CA GLU A 462 25.18 -1.94 11.06
C GLU A 462 25.55 -3.37 10.60
N VAL A 463 25.33 -3.68 9.32
CA VAL A 463 25.49 -5.03 8.76
C VAL A 463 26.11 -4.99 7.35
N PRO A 464 26.69 -6.10 6.85
CA PRO A 464 27.14 -6.20 5.46
C PRO A 464 26.02 -6.02 4.44
N SER A 465 26.39 -5.69 3.19
CA SER A 465 25.47 -5.49 2.06
C SER A 465 24.63 -6.70 1.66
N SER A 466 24.98 -7.90 2.12
CA SER A 466 24.12 -9.08 2.08
C SER A 466 24.36 -9.97 3.28
N GLY A 467 23.30 -10.61 3.78
CA GLY A 467 23.41 -11.49 4.93
C GLY A 467 22.11 -12.19 5.29
N LYS A 468 22.17 -12.92 6.40
CA LYS A 468 21.08 -13.72 6.96
C LYS A 468 21.06 -13.55 8.48
N LYS A 469 19.88 -13.52 9.08
CA LYS A 469 19.67 -13.45 10.53
C LYS A 469 18.49 -14.34 10.92
N ILE A 470 18.73 -15.30 11.80
CA ILE A 470 17.64 -16.07 12.41
C ILE A 470 17.01 -15.22 13.52
N LEU A 471 15.67 -15.17 13.52
CA LEU A 471 14.83 -14.49 14.50
C LEU A 471 13.96 -15.54 15.20
N THR A 472 13.88 -15.50 16.54
CA THR A 472 13.06 -16.40 17.37
C THR A 472 12.18 -15.58 18.33
N PRO A 473 11.19 -14.82 17.81
CA PRO A 473 10.41 -13.90 18.62
C PRO A 473 9.35 -14.59 19.51
N LEU A 474 8.98 -13.91 20.59
CA LEU A 474 7.86 -14.28 21.48
C LEU A 474 6.57 -13.51 21.14
N ASP A 475 6.72 -12.32 20.55
CA ASP A 475 5.70 -11.32 20.19
C ASP A 475 5.96 -10.75 18.78
N ASP A 476 4.98 -10.10 18.17
CA ASP A 476 5.08 -9.54 16.81
C ASP A 476 6.31 -8.62 16.63
N GLN A 477 7.13 -8.93 15.62
CA GLN A 477 8.44 -8.30 15.42
C GLN A 477 8.50 -7.54 14.09
N LYS A 478 8.68 -6.22 14.17
CA LYS A 478 8.94 -5.36 13.00
C LYS A 478 10.44 -5.37 12.67
N CYS A 479 10.77 -5.62 11.41
CA CYS A 479 12.13 -5.48 10.89
C CYS A 479 12.20 -4.27 9.93
N GLU A 480 13.17 -3.38 10.10
CA GLU A 480 13.50 -2.29 9.16
C GLU A 480 14.91 -2.52 8.60
N ILE A 481 15.07 -2.37 7.27
CA ILE A 481 16.37 -2.15 6.63
C ILE A 481 16.50 -0.69 6.20
N ILE A 482 17.67 -0.11 6.43
CA ILE A 482 18.00 1.26 6.05
C ILE A 482 19.31 1.26 5.30
N LEU A 483 19.29 1.74 4.05
CA LEU A 483 20.47 1.96 3.25
C LEU A 483 20.89 3.42 3.34
N VAL A 484 22.16 3.68 3.58
CA VAL A 484 22.79 4.99 3.37
C VAL A 484 23.51 4.96 2.03
N ALA A 485 23.22 5.92 1.16
CA ALA A 485 23.83 6.04 -0.17
C ALA A 485 25.34 6.30 -0.13
N LEU A 486 26.00 6.18 -1.29
CA LEU A 486 27.44 6.44 -1.44
C LEU A 486 27.86 7.89 -1.15
N ASP A 487 26.91 8.83 -1.10
CA ASP A 487 27.08 10.23 -0.68
C ASP A 487 26.89 10.48 0.83
N GLY A 488 26.41 9.48 1.60
CA GLY A 488 26.11 9.62 3.03
C GLY A 488 24.79 10.35 3.36
N LEU A 489 24.17 11.02 2.39
CA LEU A 489 22.99 11.88 2.57
C LEU A 489 21.70 11.10 2.33
N VAL A 490 21.57 10.46 1.16
CA VAL A 490 20.32 9.81 0.73
C VAL A 490 20.10 8.51 1.50
N LYS A 491 18.87 8.31 2.01
CA LYS A 491 18.50 7.16 2.84
C LYS A 491 17.27 6.45 2.30
N LYS A 492 17.41 5.18 1.93
CA LYS A 492 16.30 4.30 1.50
C LYS A 492 15.92 3.37 2.64
N ARG A 493 14.62 3.09 2.81
CA ARG A 493 14.07 2.27 3.90
C ARG A 493 13.08 1.25 3.34
N GLN A 494 12.99 0.09 3.99
CA GLN A 494 11.91 -0.89 3.79
C GLN A 494 11.63 -1.60 5.12
N THR A 495 10.37 -1.95 5.36
CA THR A 495 9.95 -2.64 6.59
C THR A 495 9.12 -3.88 6.27
N ILE A 496 9.34 -4.95 7.02
CA ILE A 496 8.53 -6.18 6.99
C ILE A 496 8.15 -6.60 8.40
N LEU A 497 7.06 -7.35 8.54
CA LEU A 497 6.48 -7.75 9.83
C LEU A 497 6.52 -9.28 9.97
N LEU A 498 7.06 -9.76 11.08
CA LEU A 498 7.02 -11.15 11.50
C LEU A 498 5.92 -11.32 12.55
N ASN A 499 4.83 -11.99 12.17
CA ASN A 499 3.65 -12.19 13.00
C ASN A 499 3.81 -13.43 13.88
N VAL A 500 3.45 -13.36 15.16
CA VAL A 500 3.69 -14.42 16.15
C VAL A 500 2.39 -14.94 16.74
N VAL A 501 2.02 -16.15 16.35
CA VAL A 501 0.82 -16.83 16.84
C VAL A 501 1.10 -17.44 18.22
N LYS A 502 0.38 -16.93 19.21
CA LYS A 502 0.43 -17.38 20.62
C LYS A 502 -0.40 -18.66 20.82
N PRO A 503 -0.15 -19.44 21.89
CA PRO A 503 -0.97 -20.61 22.21
C PRO A 503 -2.43 -20.23 22.50
N VAL A 504 -3.36 -21.10 22.11
CA VAL A 504 -4.76 -21.07 22.57
C VAL A 504 -4.79 -21.21 24.09
N THR A 505 -5.78 -20.61 24.76
CA THR A 505 -6.07 -20.84 26.18
C THR A 505 -7.57 -20.79 26.45
N ILE A 506 -8.17 -21.90 26.85
CA ILE A 506 -9.56 -21.96 27.35
C ILE A 506 -9.54 -21.53 28.82
N VAL A 507 -9.79 -20.26 29.09
CA VAL A 507 -9.74 -19.64 30.44
C VAL A 507 -10.76 -20.30 31.37
N ASN A 508 -11.98 -20.51 30.91
CA ASN A 508 -13.00 -21.28 31.62
C ASN A 508 -13.95 -22.01 30.65
N PHE A 509 -14.59 -23.05 31.16
CA PHE A 509 -15.73 -23.74 30.56
C PHE A 509 -16.58 -24.26 31.73
N THR A 510 -17.86 -23.89 31.80
CA THR A 510 -18.78 -24.19 32.89
C THR A 510 -20.20 -24.51 32.38
N SER A 511 -21.02 -25.16 33.23
CA SER A 511 -22.45 -25.36 33.02
C SER A 511 -23.24 -24.70 34.16
N SER A 512 -24.49 -24.30 33.90
CA SER A 512 -25.43 -23.84 34.92
C SER A 512 -25.86 -24.96 35.87
N GLU A 513 -25.99 -26.18 35.36
CA GLU A 513 -26.33 -27.40 36.11
C GLU A 513 -25.62 -28.62 35.51
N THR A 514 -25.40 -29.65 36.34
CA THR A 514 -24.77 -30.93 35.91
C THR A 514 -25.67 -32.14 36.12
N HIS A 515 -26.79 -32.00 36.83
CA HIS A 515 -27.74 -33.07 37.12
C HIS A 515 -29.16 -32.55 36.91
N ILE A 516 -29.82 -33.00 35.84
CA ILE A 516 -31.08 -32.44 35.37
C ILE A 516 -32.07 -33.52 34.93
N LYS A 517 -33.33 -33.16 34.70
CA LYS A 517 -34.33 -34.06 34.08
C LYS A 517 -34.25 -34.03 32.57
N LYS A 518 -34.81 -35.07 31.95
CA LYS A 518 -34.92 -35.18 30.49
C LYS A 518 -35.65 -33.96 29.91
N GLY A 519 -35.00 -33.25 29.00
CA GLY A 519 -35.53 -32.08 28.30
C GLY A 519 -35.33 -30.74 29.02
N GLU A 520 -34.75 -30.72 30.22
CA GLU A 520 -34.39 -29.46 30.88
C GLU A 520 -33.23 -28.77 30.14
N VAL A 521 -33.27 -27.43 30.11
CA VAL A 521 -32.32 -26.57 29.39
C VAL A 521 -31.19 -26.16 30.32
N ILE A 522 -29.94 -26.44 29.93
CA ILE A 522 -28.74 -25.93 30.58
C ILE A 522 -28.14 -24.78 29.80
N ARG A 523 -27.39 -23.91 30.49
CA ARG A 523 -26.49 -22.92 29.89
C ARG A 523 -25.03 -23.36 30.06
N LEU A 524 -24.37 -23.68 28.95
CA LEU A 524 -22.90 -23.82 28.91
C LEU A 524 -22.26 -22.45 28.66
N THR A 525 -21.16 -22.14 29.34
CA THR A 525 -20.46 -20.84 29.26
C THR A 525 -18.95 -21.04 29.20
N TRP A 526 -18.22 -20.20 28.46
CA TRP A 526 -16.76 -20.29 28.33
C TRP A 526 -16.10 -18.94 28.00
N GLY A 527 -14.79 -18.88 28.25
CA GLY A 527 -13.92 -17.77 27.85
C GLY A 527 -12.62 -18.32 27.26
N ILE A 528 -12.18 -17.77 26.13
CA ILE A 528 -11.08 -18.32 25.33
C ILE A 528 -10.17 -17.18 24.86
N LEU A 529 -8.85 -17.40 24.87
CA LEU A 529 -7.84 -16.51 24.32
C LEU A 529 -7.11 -17.16 23.13
N ASN A 530 -6.70 -16.32 22.17
CA ASN A 530 -5.88 -16.66 21.00
C ASN A 530 -6.45 -17.74 20.05
N ALA A 531 -7.71 -18.16 20.21
CA ALA A 531 -8.38 -19.05 19.26
C ALA A 531 -9.00 -18.26 18.08
N ASN A 532 -9.15 -18.92 16.94
CA ASN A 532 -9.91 -18.42 15.78
C ASN A 532 -10.98 -19.40 15.28
N SER A 533 -11.03 -20.62 15.82
CA SER A 533 -12.14 -21.56 15.67
C SER A 533 -12.40 -22.25 17.01
N THR A 534 -13.68 -22.48 17.35
CA THR A 534 -14.10 -23.25 18.53
C THR A 534 -15.29 -24.13 18.17
N ILE A 535 -15.20 -25.43 18.48
CA ILE A 535 -16.25 -26.42 18.24
C ILE A 535 -16.72 -27.01 19.56
N LEU A 536 -18.04 -27.10 19.74
CA LEU A 536 -18.68 -27.77 20.87
C LEU A 536 -19.25 -29.12 20.43
N LEU A 537 -18.76 -30.19 21.04
CA LEU A 537 -19.24 -31.57 20.94
C LEU A 537 -20.11 -31.91 22.17
N PRO A 538 -21.05 -32.90 22.09
CA PRO A 538 -21.32 -33.77 20.94
C PRO A 538 -22.16 -33.12 19.83
N ILE A 539 -22.71 -31.92 20.03
CA ILE A 539 -23.61 -31.24 19.06
C ILE A 539 -22.93 -30.78 17.76
N ASN A 540 -21.60 -30.95 17.64
CA ASN A 540 -20.76 -30.61 16.48
C ASN A 540 -21.01 -29.20 15.92
N ARG A 541 -21.14 -28.22 16.83
CA ARG A 541 -21.48 -26.84 16.48
C ARG A 541 -20.25 -25.93 16.55
N ASP A 542 -20.04 -25.11 15.52
CA ASP A 542 -19.12 -23.98 15.61
C ASP A 542 -19.71 -22.91 16.55
N VAL A 543 -18.92 -22.54 17.55
CA VAL A 543 -19.26 -21.56 18.60
C VAL A 543 -18.18 -20.47 18.72
N SER A 544 -17.38 -20.27 17.68
CA SER A 544 -16.17 -19.42 17.66
C SER A 544 -16.43 -17.96 18.05
N ASN A 545 -17.63 -17.45 17.74
CA ASN A 545 -18.07 -16.08 18.02
C ASN A 545 -19.09 -16.02 19.18
N GLN A 546 -19.08 -17.02 20.08
CA GLN A 546 -19.99 -17.13 21.22
C GLN A 546 -19.19 -17.36 22.51
N SER A 547 -19.75 -16.95 23.64
CA SER A 547 -19.23 -17.22 25.00
C SER A 547 -20.18 -18.06 25.85
N SER A 548 -21.38 -18.35 25.35
CA SER A 548 -22.34 -19.28 25.98
C SER A 548 -23.35 -19.80 24.96
N ILE A 549 -24.00 -20.91 25.31
CA ILE A 549 -25.09 -21.54 24.57
C ILE A 549 -26.08 -22.15 25.55
N GLU A 550 -27.37 -22.09 25.22
CA GLU A 550 -28.45 -22.80 25.92
C GLU A 550 -28.98 -23.93 25.04
N LEU A 551 -29.22 -25.10 25.64
CA LEU A 551 -29.75 -26.28 24.95
C LEU A 551 -30.49 -27.24 25.91
N PRO A 552 -31.58 -27.90 25.46
CA PRO A 552 -32.24 -28.98 26.21
C PRO A 552 -31.43 -30.27 26.12
N ILE A 553 -31.39 -31.05 27.22
CA ILE A 553 -30.64 -32.32 27.28
C ILE A 553 -31.59 -33.51 27.48
N ASP A 554 -31.70 -34.38 26.47
CA ASP A 554 -32.51 -35.60 26.54
C ASP A 554 -31.76 -36.84 27.07
N LYS A 555 -30.42 -36.81 27.08
CA LYS A 555 -29.55 -37.94 27.45
C LYS A 555 -28.27 -37.44 28.12
N SER A 556 -27.80 -38.14 29.15
CA SER A 556 -26.51 -37.88 29.79
C SER A 556 -25.39 -37.76 28.75
N SER A 557 -24.62 -36.69 28.80
CA SER A 557 -23.68 -36.28 27.75
C SER A 557 -22.43 -35.62 28.33
N VAL A 558 -21.27 -36.00 27.81
CA VAL A 558 -20.01 -35.27 28.06
C VAL A 558 -19.85 -34.23 26.95
N PHE A 559 -19.99 -32.96 27.31
CA PHE A 559 -19.73 -31.84 26.43
C PHE A 559 -18.22 -31.59 26.34
N SER A 560 -17.71 -31.41 25.13
CA SER A 560 -16.29 -31.09 24.90
C SER A 560 -16.17 -29.83 24.06
N LEU A 561 -15.59 -28.79 24.65
CA LEU A 561 -15.28 -27.52 23.99
C LEU A 561 -13.85 -27.57 23.49
N THR A 562 -13.66 -27.60 22.17
CA THR A 562 -12.36 -27.65 21.51
C THR A 562 -12.07 -26.33 20.82
N ALA A 563 -11.05 -25.61 21.30
CA ALA A 563 -10.62 -24.32 20.77
C ALA A 563 -9.30 -24.45 19.99
N LYS A 564 -9.19 -23.77 18.85
CA LYS A 564 -8.09 -23.93 17.89
C LYS A 564 -7.59 -22.60 17.33
N ASN A 565 -6.31 -22.59 16.96
CA ASN A 565 -5.73 -21.64 16.01
C ASN A 565 -4.80 -22.36 15.02
N GLU A 566 -4.17 -21.60 14.13
CA GLU A 566 -3.30 -22.08 13.04
C GLU A 566 -2.18 -23.07 13.48
N PHE A 567 -1.74 -23.00 14.75
CA PHE A 567 -0.64 -23.84 15.27
C PHE A 567 -0.95 -24.54 16.61
N HIS A 568 -2.17 -24.43 17.14
CA HIS A 568 -2.52 -24.91 18.48
C HIS A 568 -3.96 -25.41 18.59
N SER A 569 -4.19 -26.35 19.50
CA SER A 569 -5.51 -26.86 19.89
C SER A 569 -5.53 -27.11 21.39
N GLU A 570 -6.62 -26.77 22.07
CA GLU A 570 -6.93 -27.14 23.45
C GLU A 570 -8.37 -27.67 23.50
N SER A 571 -8.66 -28.57 24.44
CA SER A 571 -10.02 -29.07 24.69
C SER A 571 -10.29 -29.17 26.19
N LYS A 572 -11.51 -28.80 26.62
CA LYS A 572 -12.00 -29.02 27.99
C LYS A 572 -13.37 -29.68 27.97
N ASN A 573 -13.64 -30.51 28.98
CA ASN A 573 -14.85 -31.33 29.06
C ASN A 573 -15.70 -30.98 30.28
N ILE A 574 -17.02 -31.16 30.17
CA ILE A 574 -18.00 -31.11 31.26
C ILE A 574 -18.96 -32.29 31.09
N GLU A 575 -19.26 -32.99 32.17
CA GLU A 575 -20.28 -34.04 32.19
C GLU A 575 -21.62 -33.48 32.70
N VAL A 576 -22.70 -33.86 32.02
CA VAL A 576 -24.08 -33.52 32.41
C VAL A 576 -24.91 -34.80 32.40
N THR A 577 -25.50 -35.14 33.53
CA THR A 577 -26.27 -36.37 33.77
C THR A 577 -27.76 -36.08 33.75
N VAL A 578 -28.51 -36.88 32.99
CA VAL A 578 -29.97 -36.88 32.98
C VAL A 578 -30.49 -37.90 33.98
N ILE A 579 -31.26 -37.45 34.96
CA ILE A 579 -31.89 -38.28 35.99
C ILE A 579 -33.18 -38.92 35.40
N PRO A 580 -33.35 -40.25 35.47
CA PRO A 580 -34.58 -40.92 35.07
C PRO A 580 -35.73 -40.69 36.07
N ASN A 581 -36.96 -40.78 35.57
CA ASN A 581 -38.17 -40.82 36.42
C ASN A 581 -38.28 -42.18 37.15
N PRO A 582 -38.92 -42.24 38.33
CA PRO A 582 -39.08 -43.47 39.08
C PRO A 582 -40.18 -44.35 38.45
N GLU A 583 -39.97 -45.66 38.43
CA GLU A 583 -40.87 -46.61 37.79
C GLU A 583 -41.32 -47.69 38.78
N ILE A 584 -42.64 -47.87 38.93
CA ILE A 584 -43.21 -48.96 39.71
C ILE A 584 -43.50 -50.11 38.75
N ILE A 585 -42.68 -51.16 38.81
CA ILE A 585 -42.74 -52.33 37.91
C ILE A 585 -43.88 -53.28 38.31
N GLY A 586 -44.43 -53.11 39.51
CA GLY A 586 -45.77 -53.57 39.87
C GLY A 586 -46.04 -53.55 41.36
N PHE A 587 -47.32 -53.45 41.73
CA PHE A 587 -47.81 -53.44 43.11
C PHE A 587 -49.12 -54.22 43.24
N ARG A 588 -49.08 -55.46 43.75
CA ARG A 588 -50.26 -56.35 43.72
C ARG A 588 -50.29 -57.44 44.82
N PRO A 589 -51.48 -57.86 45.29
CA PRO A 589 -51.61 -59.08 46.09
C PRO A 589 -51.52 -60.34 45.21
N ARG A 590 -51.09 -61.47 45.79
CA ARG A 590 -51.15 -62.78 45.12
C ARG A 590 -52.58 -63.32 44.99
N LEU A 591 -53.41 -63.14 46.03
CA LEU A 591 -54.84 -63.45 46.03
C LEU A 591 -55.65 -62.17 46.22
N LYS A 592 -56.52 -61.85 45.26
CA LYS A 592 -57.36 -60.63 45.30
C LYS A 592 -58.62 -60.79 46.16
N SER A 593 -59.08 -62.03 46.34
CA SER A 593 -60.22 -62.39 47.17
C SER A 593 -59.89 -63.64 47.99
N LEU A 594 -60.22 -63.64 49.28
CA LEU A 594 -59.95 -64.76 50.20
C LEU A 594 -60.97 -64.81 51.37
N PRO A 595 -61.12 -65.96 52.06
CA PRO A 595 -61.92 -66.05 53.28
C PRO A 595 -61.37 -65.17 54.42
N ALA A 596 -62.25 -64.77 55.35
CA ALA A 596 -61.86 -64.00 56.53
C ALA A 596 -60.74 -64.69 57.34
N ASN A 597 -59.75 -63.89 57.73
CA ASN A 597 -58.57 -64.33 58.49
C ASN A 597 -57.67 -65.35 57.75
N SER A 598 -57.85 -65.54 56.45
CA SER A 598 -56.84 -66.17 55.59
C SER A 598 -55.75 -65.16 55.22
N SER A 599 -54.58 -65.62 54.75
CA SER A 599 -53.44 -64.76 54.41
C SER A 599 -53.14 -64.72 52.91
N THR A 600 -52.52 -63.62 52.47
CA THR A 600 -51.93 -63.47 51.14
C THR A 600 -50.69 -62.59 51.21
N GLU A 601 -49.76 -62.74 50.27
CA GLU A 601 -48.68 -61.77 50.10
C GLU A 601 -49.12 -60.59 49.22
N LEU A 602 -48.74 -59.38 49.62
CA LEU A 602 -48.65 -58.17 48.80
C LEU A 602 -47.20 -58.06 48.30
N VAL A 603 -46.98 -57.89 46.99
CA VAL A 603 -45.63 -57.83 46.38
C VAL A 603 -45.41 -56.53 45.61
N TRP A 604 -44.17 -56.01 45.64
CA TRP A 604 -43.77 -54.82 44.90
C TRP A 604 -42.35 -54.87 44.32
N LYS A 605 -42.14 -54.14 43.22
CA LYS A 605 -40.81 -53.83 42.65
C LYS A 605 -40.80 -52.42 42.05
N ILE A 606 -39.74 -51.67 42.30
CA ILE A 606 -39.55 -50.27 41.92
C ILE A 606 -38.12 -50.09 41.39
N GLU A 607 -37.95 -49.29 40.35
CA GLU A 607 -36.65 -48.84 39.84
C GLU A 607 -36.58 -47.30 39.73
N HIS A 608 -35.37 -46.76 39.56
CA HIS A 608 -35.10 -45.32 39.41
C HIS A 608 -35.61 -44.40 40.55
N ALA A 609 -35.78 -44.97 41.75
CA ALA A 609 -36.25 -44.27 42.95
C ALA A 609 -35.13 -44.09 43.99
N HIS A 610 -35.30 -43.11 44.88
CA HIS A 610 -34.48 -42.92 46.08
C HIS A 610 -35.05 -43.69 47.28
N SER A 611 -36.37 -43.62 47.49
CA SER A 611 -37.06 -44.29 48.60
C SER A 611 -38.52 -44.60 48.25
N ALA A 612 -39.14 -45.49 49.02
CA ALA A 612 -40.53 -45.90 48.86
C ALA A 612 -41.22 -46.07 50.20
N LYS A 613 -42.53 -45.80 50.23
CA LYS A 613 -43.40 -45.90 51.40
C LYS A 613 -44.65 -46.71 51.10
N LEU A 614 -44.96 -47.67 51.97
CA LEU A 614 -46.19 -48.44 51.94
C LEU A 614 -47.15 -47.93 53.01
N ASP A 615 -48.31 -47.47 52.58
CA ASP A 615 -49.49 -47.22 53.38
C ASP A 615 -50.41 -48.45 53.28
N ASP A 616 -50.65 -49.13 54.40
CA ASP A 616 -51.51 -50.31 54.48
C ASP A 616 -52.98 -49.98 54.84
N GLY A 617 -53.32 -48.69 54.98
CA GLY A 617 -54.63 -48.24 55.46
C GLY A 617 -54.81 -48.27 56.98
N ILE A 618 -53.76 -48.62 57.73
CA ILE A 618 -53.64 -48.48 59.20
C ILE A 618 -52.46 -47.55 59.53
N SER A 619 -51.35 -47.68 58.81
CA SER A 619 -50.11 -46.93 59.00
C SER A 619 -49.33 -46.77 57.69
N THR A 620 -48.41 -45.79 57.65
CA THR A 620 -47.47 -45.62 56.53
C THR A 620 -46.04 -45.88 57.02
N SER A 621 -45.30 -46.73 56.31
CA SER A 621 -43.95 -47.17 56.65
C SER A 621 -42.98 -47.05 55.46
N ASP A 622 -41.70 -46.77 55.73
CA ASP A 622 -40.63 -46.82 54.73
C ASP A 622 -40.29 -48.28 54.39
N ILE A 623 -40.13 -48.58 53.10
CA ILE A 623 -39.93 -49.95 52.57
C ILE A 623 -38.78 -50.01 51.54
N PRO A 624 -38.12 -51.17 51.38
CA PRO A 624 -37.14 -51.38 50.32
C PRO A 624 -37.80 -51.29 48.93
N LEU A 625 -37.01 -50.96 47.90
CA LEU A 625 -37.50 -50.79 46.53
C LEU A 625 -38.02 -52.08 45.88
N SER A 626 -37.80 -53.25 46.49
CA SER A 626 -38.48 -54.50 46.13
C SER A 626 -38.74 -55.33 47.38
N GLY A 627 -39.84 -56.08 47.41
CA GLY A 627 -40.20 -56.89 48.57
C GLY A 627 -41.57 -57.56 48.49
N SER A 628 -41.90 -58.25 49.57
CA SER A 628 -43.23 -58.79 49.84
C SER A 628 -43.61 -58.61 51.31
N LEU A 629 -44.91 -58.52 51.57
CA LEU A 629 -45.50 -58.45 52.90
C LEU A 629 -46.65 -59.45 53.01
N LEU A 630 -46.57 -60.38 53.96
CA LEU A 630 -47.66 -61.30 54.27
C LEU A 630 -48.71 -60.59 55.14
N ILE A 631 -49.96 -60.61 54.69
CA ILE A 631 -51.08 -59.90 55.34
C ILE A 631 -52.29 -60.83 55.50
N THR A 632 -52.96 -60.72 56.65
CA THR A 632 -54.07 -61.60 57.07
C THR A 632 -55.30 -60.76 57.41
N PRO A 633 -56.02 -60.23 56.40
CA PRO A 633 -57.11 -59.28 56.62
C PRO A 633 -58.39 -59.95 57.14
N SER A 634 -59.00 -59.33 58.15
CA SER A 634 -60.33 -59.70 58.69
C SER A 634 -61.49 -58.99 57.96
N LYS A 635 -61.18 -57.92 57.21
CA LYS A 635 -62.08 -57.13 56.35
C LYS A 635 -61.33 -56.68 55.10
N SER A 636 -62.06 -56.38 54.02
CA SER A 636 -61.48 -55.86 52.77
C SER A 636 -60.66 -54.58 53.00
N GLN A 637 -59.49 -54.48 52.39
CA GLN A 637 -58.47 -53.46 52.69
C GLN A 637 -57.82 -52.93 51.39
N LYS A 638 -57.40 -51.66 51.40
CA LYS A 638 -56.73 -50.97 50.29
C LYS A 638 -55.35 -50.50 50.74
N PHE A 639 -54.37 -50.70 49.87
CA PHE A 639 -52.96 -50.39 50.11
C PHE A 639 -52.50 -49.33 49.09
N LYS A 640 -51.60 -48.43 49.50
CA LYS A 640 -51.01 -47.40 48.63
C LYS A 640 -49.49 -47.45 48.71
N LEU A 641 -48.85 -47.45 47.55
CA LEU A 641 -47.40 -47.34 47.40
C LEU A 641 -47.08 -45.91 46.96
N THR A 642 -46.15 -45.24 47.66
CA THR A 642 -45.70 -43.86 47.38
C THR A 642 -44.19 -43.86 47.21
N VAL A 643 -43.68 -43.36 46.09
CA VAL A 643 -42.28 -43.49 45.68
C VAL A 643 -41.66 -42.13 45.42
N LEU A 644 -40.49 -41.85 46.01
CA LEU A 644 -39.71 -40.62 45.80
C LEU A 644 -38.58 -40.88 44.81
N SER A 645 -38.43 -40.02 43.80
CA SER A 645 -37.37 -40.11 42.80
C SER A 645 -35.98 -39.68 43.28
N LEU A 646 -34.97 -40.03 42.48
CA LEU A 646 -33.57 -39.66 42.66
C LEU A 646 -33.30 -38.14 42.65
N ASP A 647 -34.25 -37.30 42.21
CA ASP A 647 -34.18 -35.83 42.30
C ASP A 647 -34.61 -35.26 43.67
N LEU A 648 -35.10 -36.12 44.58
CA LEU A 648 -35.68 -35.78 45.89
C LEU A 648 -36.88 -34.82 45.86
N LYS A 649 -37.54 -34.64 44.71
CA LYS A 649 -38.65 -33.68 44.52
C LYS A 649 -39.91 -34.28 43.88
N THR A 650 -39.79 -35.33 43.07
CA THR A 650 -40.95 -35.92 42.36
C THR A 650 -41.45 -37.17 43.08
N THR A 651 -42.78 -37.33 43.17
CA THR A 651 -43.41 -38.52 43.75
C THR A 651 -44.37 -39.20 42.79
N VAL A 652 -44.41 -40.53 42.81
CA VAL A 652 -45.35 -41.38 42.06
C VAL A 652 -46.11 -42.25 43.06
N GLU A 653 -47.41 -42.46 42.83
CA GLU A 653 -48.26 -43.28 43.68
C GLU A 653 -49.04 -44.35 42.88
N GLU A 654 -49.20 -45.54 43.47
CA GLU A 654 -50.05 -46.63 42.95
C GLU A 654 -50.90 -47.22 44.08
N THR A 655 -52.07 -47.79 43.79
CA THR A 655 -52.93 -48.43 44.81
C THR A 655 -53.46 -49.78 44.39
N THR A 656 -53.57 -50.71 45.35
CA THR A 656 -54.13 -52.05 45.14
C THR A 656 -55.04 -52.46 46.31
N SER A 657 -55.85 -53.53 46.17
CA SER A 657 -56.82 -53.91 47.20
C SER A 657 -57.09 -55.41 47.27
N ILE A 658 -57.54 -55.85 48.46
CA ILE A 658 -57.94 -57.22 48.80
C ILE A 658 -59.38 -57.24 49.29
N THR A 659 -60.14 -58.24 48.86
CA THR A 659 -61.52 -58.49 49.26
C THR A 659 -61.62 -59.68 50.21
N VAL A 660 -62.38 -59.53 51.31
CA VAL A 660 -62.56 -60.59 52.31
C VAL A 660 -63.99 -61.13 52.30
N ILE A 661 -64.13 -62.46 52.23
CA ILE A 661 -65.41 -63.18 52.20
C ILE A 661 -65.73 -63.78 53.58
N GLN A 662 -66.92 -63.50 54.11
CA GLN A 662 -67.38 -63.94 55.44
C GLN A 662 -68.14 -65.29 55.39
N PRO A 663 -68.18 -66.06 56.49
CA PRO A 663 -68.93 -67.32 56.59
C PRO A 663 -70.45 -67.12 56.75
N VAL A 664 -71.24 -68.07 56.24
CA VAL A 664 -72.72 -68.10 56.31
C VAL A 664 -73.18 -68.65 57.66
N ASN A 665 -74.28 -68.12 58.21
CA ASN A 665 -74.82 -68.55 59.51
C ASN A 665 -76.36 -68.54 59.54
N ILE A 666 -77.01 -69.68 59.81
CA ILE A 666 -78.46 -69.76 60.04
C ILE A 666 -78.72 -69.65 61.55
N ARG A 667 -78.99 -68.43 62.03
CA ARG A 667 -79.26 -68.15 63.45
C ARG A 667 -80.49 -68.92 63.94
N GLN A 668 -81.61 -68.81 63.23
CA GLN A 668 -82.91 -69.37 63.62
C GLN A 668 -83.60 -70.05 62.44
N PHE A 669 -84.33 -71.13 62.72
CA PHE A 669 -85.31 -71.75 61.83
C PHE A 669 -86.36 -72.44 62.72
N GLY A 670 -87.66 -72.28 62.42
CA GLY A 670 -88.75 -72.82 63.25
C GLY A 670 -90.13 -72.64 62.61
N ALA A 671 -91.18 -73.18 63.23
CA ALA A 671 -92.58 -73.04 62.82
C ALA A 671 -93.40 -72.24 63.84
N VAL A 672 -94.40 -71.48 63.39
CA VAL A 672 -95.34 -70.73 64.26
C VAL A 672 -96.25 -71.68 65.05
N HIS A 673 -96.77 -72.71 64.40
CA HIS A 673 -97.45 -73.84 65.04
C HIS A 673 -96.70 -75.12 64.68
N SER A 674 -96.23 -75.86 65.68
CA SER A 674 -95.57 -77.17 65.52
C SER A 674 -96.55 -78.35 65.53
N PHE A 675 -97.84 -78.11 65.78
CA PHE A 675 -98.90 -79.10 65.64
C PHE A 675 -100.10 -78.44 64.94
N VAL A 676 -100.66 -79.09 63.92
CA VAL A 676 -101.80 -78.60 63.14
C VAL A 676 -102.83 -79.72 62.92
N GLN A 677 -104.07 -79.40 62.52
CA GLN A 677 -104.97 -80.44 61.99
C GLN A 677 -104.68 -80.68 60.50
N LYS A 678 -104.97 -81.89 60.01
CA LYS A 678 -104.66 -82.30 58.62
C LYS A 678 -105.22 -81.29 57.61
N GLY A 679 -104.33 -80.74 56.78
CA GLY A 679 -104.65 -79.72 55.78
C GLY A 679 -104.69 -78.26 56.28
N GLN A 680 -104.42 -77.97 57.55
CA GLN A 680 -104.23 -76.58 58.03
C GLN A 680 -102.81 -76.08 57.75
N SER A 681 -102.67 -74.77 57.56
CA SER A 681 -101.38 -74.12 57.32
C SER A 681 -100.67 -73.66 58.61
N THR A 682 -99.35 -73.53 58.50
CA THR A 682 -98.46 -72.93 59.50
C THR A 682 -97.30 -72.23 58.78
N ASN A 683 -96.76 -71.17 59.37
CA ASN A 683 -95.61 -70.46 58.79
C ASN A 683 -94.30 -70.99 59.38
N LEU A 684 -93.36 -71.36 58.52
CA LEU A 684 -91.95 -71.50 58.86
C LEU A 684 -91.28 -70.12 58.84
N THR A 685 -90.30 -69.88 59.71
CA THR A 685 -89.59 -68.60 59.86
C THR A 685 -88.10 -68.80 60.13
N TRP A 686 -87.24 -67.87 59.72
CA TRP A 686 -85.78 -67.96 59.92
C TRP A 686 -85.04 -66.61 59.90
N ILE A 687 -83.79 -66.64 60.36
CA ILE A 687 -82.85 -65.50 60.33
C ILE A 687 -81.46 -66.01 59.92
N ILE A 688 -80.83 -65.37 58.92
CA ILE A 688 -79.61 -65.84 58.27
C ILE A 688 -78.63 -64.68 58.02
N ASP A 689 -77.35 -64.87 58.30
CA ASP A 689 -76.25 -63.95 57.95
C ASP A 689 -75.45 -64.43 56.74
N ASN A 690 -74.94 -63.48 55.95
CA ASN A 690 -73.93 -63.66 54.89
C ASN A 690 -74.27 -64.67 53.77
N ALA A 691 -75.50 -65.20 53.70
CA ALA A 691 -75.98 -66.02 52.60
C ALA A 691 -76.28 -65.16 51.36
N ALA A 692 -76.07 -65.76 50.18
CA ALA A 692 -76.51 -65.24 48.89
C ALA A 692 -77.68 -66.06 48.31
N GLU A 693 -77.85 -67.32 48.75
CA GLU A 693 -78.90 -68.24 48.27
C GLU A 693 -79.40 -69.10 49.44
N VAL A 694 -80.72 -69.37 49.49
CA VAL A 694 -81.42 -70.11 50.57
C VAL A 694 -82.50 -71.02 49.99
N ILE A 695 -82.48 -72.32 50.31
CA ILE A 695 -83.39 -73.35 49.78
C ILE A 695 -84.11 -74.08 50.93
N LEU A 696 -85.40 -74.38 50.74
CA LEU A 696 -86.28 -75.07 51.68
C LEU A 696 -86.77 -76.43 51.15
N LEU A 697 -86.42 -77.50 51.86
CA LEU A 697 -86.86 -78.89 51.63
C LEU A 697 -88.08 -79.22 52.53
N PRO A 698 -88.92 -80.23 52.19
CA PRO A 698 -88.77 -81.22 51.12
C PRO A 698 -89.04 -80.69 49.70
N ASN A 699 -89.77 -79.60 49.55
CA ASN A 699 -90.28 -79.16 48.23
C ASN A 699 -89.26 -78.41 47.33
N HIS A 700 -87.97 -78.38 47.70
CA HIS A 700 -86.89 -77.70 46.96
C HIS A 700 -87.20 -76.24 46.57
N VAL A 701 -87.91 -75.51 47.43
CA VAL A 701 -88.31 -74.12 47.17
C VAL A 701 -87.12 -73.20 47.39
N ASP A 702 -86.77 -72.38 46.40
CA ASP A 702 -85.88 -71.22 46.62
C ASP A 702 -86.65 -70.17 47.45
N VAL A 703 -86.07 -69.83 48.60
CA VAL A 703 -86.63 -68.88 49.57
C VAL A 703 -85.62 -67.76 49.89
N SER A 704 -84.64 -67.54 48.99
CA SER A 704 -83.64 -66.49 49.07
C SER A 704 -84.29 -65.10 49.24
N GLY A 705 -83.87 -64.36 50.27
CA GLY A 705 -84.42 -63.05 50.58
C GLY A 705 -85.80 -63.04 51.25
N LEU A 706 -86.41 -64.20 51.50
CA LEU A 706 -87.58 -64.33 52.38
C LEU A 706 -87.12 -64.57 53.82
N GLU A 707 -87.98 -64.23 54.79
CA GLU A 707 -87.80 -64.51 56.24
C GLU A 707 -88.78 -65.57 56.75
N LYS A 708 -89.80 -65.91 55.94
CA LYS A 708 -90.86 -66.86 56.27
C LYS A 708 -91.46 -67.51 55.03
N TYR A 709 -92.08 -68.68 55.21
CA TYR A 709 -92.79 -69.41 54.16
C TYR A 709 -93.94 -70.24 54.75
N GLU A 710 -95.11 -70.22 54.12
CA GLU A 710 -96.30 -70.95 54.60
C GLU A 710 -96.34 -72.39 54.05
N VAL A 711 -96.69 -73.35 54.91
CA VAL A 711 -96.76 -74.77 54.59
C VAL A 711 -98.00 -75.41 55.22
N SER A 712 -98.63 -76.35 54.51
CA SER A 712 -99.83 -77.07 54.96
C SER A 712 -99.58 -78.58 54.93
N PRO A 713 -98.88 -79.16 55.91
CA PRO A 713 -98.56 -80.58 55.92
C PRO A 713 -99.80 -81.43 56.21
N ASP A 714 -100.01 -82.46 55.39
CA ASP A 714 -101.08 -83.44 55.57
C ASP A 714 -100.73 -84.47 56.66
N ASP A 715 -99.45 -84.80 56.82
CA ASP A 715 -98.91 -85.76 57.79
C ASP A 715 -97.63 -85.17 58.42
N THR A 716 -97.14 -85.70 59.54
CA THR A 716 -95.94 -85.16 60.23
C THR A 716 -94.77 -84.99 59.26
N THR A 717 -94.28 -83.74 59.10
CA THR A 717 -93.30 -83.36 58.08
C THR A 717 -92.13 -82.62 58.68
N ILE A 718 -90.91 -82.99 58.26
CA ILE A 718 -89.66 -82.29 58.62
C ILE A 718 -89.20 -81.46 57.42
N TYR A 719 -89.06 -80.17 57.64
CA TYR A 719 -88.52 -79.20 56.69
C TYR A 719 -87.03 -78.97 56.96
N ILE A 720 -86.26 -78.66 55.91
CA ILE A 720 -84.82 -78.36 56.01
C ILE A 720 -84.51 -77.08 55.24
N LEU A 721 -83.99 -76.07 55.93
CA LEU A 721 -83.52 -74.81 55.36
C LEU A 721 -82.01 -74.88 55.15
N THR A 722 -81.52 -74.57 53.95
CA THR A 722 -80.10 -74.61 53.57
C THR A 722 -79.69 -73.26 52.99
N ALA A 723 -78.61 -72.67 53.48
CA ALA A 723 -78.15 -71.34 53.09
C ALA A 723 -76.66 -71.34 52.73
N LYS A 724 -76.26 -70.64 51.66
CA LYS A 724 -74.88 -70.65 51.14
C LYS A 724 -74.44 -69.31 50.55
N ASN A 725 -73.13 -69.16 50.37
CA ASN A 725 -72.48 -68.08 49.62
C ASN A 725 -71.30 -68.61 48.80
N ALA A 726 -70.52 -67.72 48.19
CA ALA A 726 -69.42 -68.08 47.28
C ALA A 726 -68.34 -69.01 47.86
N MET A 727 -68.26 -69.19 49.19
CA MET A 727 -67.25 -70.04 49.86
C MET A 727 -67.81 -71.01 50.92
N HIS A 728 -69.07 -70.89 51.34
CA HIS A 728 -69.62 -71.65 52.49
C HIS A 728 -71.09 -72.07 52.28
N SER A 729 -71.52 -73.15 52.94
CA SER A 729 -72.90 -73.66 52.93
C SER A 729 -73.26 -74.30 54.29
N VAL A 730 -74.48 -74.11 54.79
CA VAL A 730 -74.99 -74.58 56.10
C VAL A 730 -76.48 -74.93 56.03
N SER A 731 -76.97 -75.83 56.90
CA SER A 731 -78.38 -76.27 56.93
C SER A 731 -78.96 -76.41 58.34
N LYS A 732 -80.28 -76.32 58.49
CA LYS A 732 -81.03 -76.43 59.76
C LYS A 732 -82.42 -77.06 59.54
N THR A 733 -83.00 -77.75 60.53
CA THR A 733 -84.27 -78.50 60.38
C THR A 733 -85.40 -77.97 61.29
N CYS A 734 -86.65 -78.27 60.95
CA CYS A 734 -87.86 -78.00 61.75
C CYS A 734 -88.96 -79.02 61.46
N GLN A 735 -89.71 -79.50 62.47
CA GLN A 735 -90.79 -80.48 62.34
C GLN A 735 -92.16 -79.87 62.68
N ILE A 736 -93.20 -80.33 61.99
CA ILE A 736 -94.62 -80.02 62.26
C ILE A 736 -95.41 -81.34 62.32
N ASP A 737 -96.26 -81.51 63.34
CA ASP A 737 -97.05 -82.72 63.64
C ASP A 737 -98.56 -82.56 63.39
N VAL A 738 -99.30 -83.68 63.26
CA VAL A 738 -100.73 -83.68 62.84
C VAL A 738 -101.63 -84.66 63.64
N GLY A 739 -102.83 -84.24 64.09
CA GLY A 739 -103.77 -85.14 64.82
C GLY A 739 -105.15 -84.60 65.27
N ARG A 740 -105.86 -85.34 66.15
CA ARG A 740 -107.21 -85.04 66.73
C ARG A 740 -107.28 -85.31 68.26
N ALA A 741 -108.26 -84.74 68.97
CA ALA A 741 -108.30 -84.67 70.45
C ALA A 741 -109.41 -85.51 71.17
N PRO A 742 -109.27 -85.86 72.48
CA PRO A 742 -110.17 -86.77 73.23
C PRO A 742 -110.95 -86.15 74.44
N THR A 743 -111.74 -86.97 75.16
CA THR A 743 -112.53 -86.63 76.38
C THR A 743 -112.40 -87.69 77.52
N PRO A 744 -112.74 -87.42 78.81
CA PRO A 744 -112.11 -88.07 79.97
C PRO A 744 -113.01 -88.85 80.97
N LEU A 745 -112.42 -89.73 81.83
CA LEU A 745 -112.82 -90.04 83.23
C LEU A 745 -111.79 -90.95 84.00
N TRP A 746 -112.14 -91.54 85.16
CA TRP A 746 -111.27 -91.80 86.34
C TRP A 746 -111.28 -93.28 86.88
N LYS A 747 -110.41 -93.79 87.81
CA LYS A 747 -109.38 -93.13 88.67
C LYS A 747 -108.06 -93.88 89.07
N PRO A 748 -107.99 -94.97 89.90
CA PRO A 748 -107.03 -94.94 91.03
C PRO A 748 -106.08 -96.15 91.33
N ILE A 749 -104.87 -95.79 91.80
CA ILE A 749 -104.07 -96.32 92.94
C ILE A 749 -103.52 -97.78 92.92
N SER A 750 -102.21 -97.89 93.18
CA SER A 750 -101.51 -98.98 93.88
C SER A 750 -100.18 -98.45 94.48
N ILE A 751 -99.50 -99.20 95.37
CA ILE A 751 -98.42 -98.70 96.26
C ILE A 751 -97.30 -99.74 96.46
N PHE A 752 -96.01 -99.32 96.49
CA PHE A 752 -94.88 -99.76 97.36
C PHE A 752 -93.55 -99.09 96.89
N LEU A 753 -92.35 -99.32 97.45
CA LEU A 753 -91.78 -98.98 98.79
C LEU A 753 -90.24 -99.24 98.73
N GLY A 754 -89.30 -98.52 99.35
CA GLY A 754 -89.31 -97.34 100.23
C GLY A 754 -87.92 -97.09 100.89
N VAL A 755 -87.87 -96.20 101.91
CA VAL A 755 -86.73 -95.85 102.81
C VAL A 755 -85.52 -95.18 102.13
N ILE A 756 -85.21 -93.90 102.40
CA ILE A 756 -84.35 -93.34 103.49
C ILE A 756 -84.42 -91.79 103.33
N VAL A 757 -84.49 -90.88 104.31
CA VAL A 757 -84.51 -90.89 105.80
C VAL A 757 -85.30 -89.65 106.32
N LEU A 758 -85.05 -89.16 107.54
CA LEU A 758 -85.69 -88.02 108.24
C LEU A 758 -84.59 -87.06 108.81
N THR A 759 -84.83 -85.82 109.30
CA THR A 759 -85.82 -85.29 110.27
C THR A 759 -85.95 -83.73 110.20
N VAL A 760 -86.73 -82.95 110.98
CA VAL A 760 -88.12 -82.97 111.55
C VAL A 760 -88.50 -81.53 112.01
N LEU A 761 -89.71 -81.04 111.66
CA LEU A 761 -90.57 -79.97 112.25
C LEU A 761 -90.04 -78.57 112.69
N GLY A 762 -90.84 -77.52 112.43
CA GLY A 762 -90.80 -76.21 113.12
C GLY A 762 -91.49 -75.05 112.34
N TRP A 763 -92.35 -74.24 112.98
CA TRP A 763 -93.14 -73.15 112.33
C TRP A 763 -92.65 -71.74 112.72
N PHE A 764 -92.17 -70.95 111.75
CA PHE A 764 -92.02 -69.47 111.72
C PHE A 764 -92.08 -69.09 110.21
N TYR A 765 -92.92 -68.17 109.71
CA TYR A 765 -92.96 -66.69 109.80
C TYR A 765 -91.85 -65.96 108.99
N TYR A 766 -92.29 -64.93 108.24
CA TYR A 766 -91.53 -63.87 107.53
C TYR A 766 -90.96 -64.10 106.11
N SER A 767 -90.53 -62.98 105.50
CA SER A 767 -90.51 -62.71 104.05
C SER A 767 -89.34 -61.79 103.60
N TYR A 768 -89.06 -61.72 102.28
CA TYR A 768 -88.66 -60.52 101.49
C TYR A 768 -88.48 -60.88 99.97
N GLN A 769 -89.12 -60.17 99.01
CA GLN A 769 -88.65 -59.01 98.17
C GLN A 769 -87.75 -59.38 96.96
N SER A 770 -87.68 -58.70 95.80
CA SER A 770 -88.27 -57.48 95.15
C SER A 770 -87.75 -57.42 93.66
N ASP A 771 -87.99 -56.54 92.66
CA ASP A 771 -88.87 -55.41 92.20
C ASP A 771 -88.39 -55.05 90.75
N LYS A 772 -88.93 -54.20 89.83
CA LYS A 772 -90.20 -53.51 89.44
C LYS A 772 -90.02 -53.10 87.93
N LEU A 773 -91.01 -52.97 87.04
CA LEU A 773 -91.98 -51.87 86.77
C LEU A 773 -91.38 -50.44 86.60
N VAL A 774 -91.83 -49.52 85.71
CA VAL A 774 -92.72 -49.55 84.50
C VAL A 774 -92.47 -48.30 83.59
N ALA A 775 -93.40 -47.83 82.73
CA ALA A 775 -93.21 -46.86 81.62
C ALA A 775 -93.77 -45.40 81.81
N ASP A 776 -93.68 -44.59 80.73
CA ASP A 776 -94.41 -43.35 80.34
C ASP A 776 -93.90 -41.89 80.65
N GLU A 777 -94.44 -40.94 79.86
CA GLU A 777 -94.42 -39.45 79.91
C GLU A 777 -93.13 -38.64 79.56
N VAL A 778 -93.16 -37.28 79.55
CA VAL A 778 -93.69 -36.33 78.51
C VAL A 778 -93.30 -34.85 78.82
N TYR A 779 -92.78 -34.10 77.83
CA TYR A 779 -92.70 -32.61 77.69
C TYR A 779 -92.01 -31.64 78.74
N LYS A 780 -91.20 -30.69 78.18
CA LYS A 780 -91.11 -29.22 78.49
C LYS A 780 -90.14 -28.60 79.57
N TYR A 781 -88.95 -28.17 79.10
CA TYR A 781 -88.33 -26.80 79.15
C TYR A 781 -88.24 -25.87 80.41
N TYR A 782 -87.05 -25.23 80.52
CA TYR A 782 -86.68 -23.90 81.09
C TYR A 782 -86.64 -23.63 82.62
N ARG A 783 -85.43 -23.33 83.16
CA ARG A 783 -84.97 -21.94 83.47
C ARG A 783 -83.51 -21.81 83.97
N ASP A 784 -82.96 -20.62 83.76
CA ASP A 784 -81.93 -19.81 84.48
C ASP A 784 -81.04 -20.45 85.57
N GLY A 785 -79.70 -20.27 85.48
CA GLY A 785 -78.79 -20.50 86.62
C GLY A 785 -77.28 -20.46 86.33
N GLN A 786 -76.58 -19.50 86.93
CA GLN A 786 -75.11 -19.33 87.04
C GLN A 786 -74.37 -20.55 87.66
N LYS A 787 -73.03 -20.75 87.61
CA LYS A 787 -71.83 -20.29 86.86
C LYS A 787 -70.60 -21.02 87.50
N LEU A 788 -69.37 -20.84 86.99
CA LEU A 788 -68.08 -21.47 87.40
C LEU A 788 -67.92 -22.89 86.79
N ALA A 789 -66.91 -23.26 86.00
CA ALA A 789 -65.52 -22.80 85.77
C ALA A 789 -64.54 -23.12 86.92
N PHE A 790 -63.33 -23.64 86.70
CA PHE A 790 -62.59 -23.93 85.44
C PHE A 790 -62.40 -25.47 85.27
N ASP A 791 -61.53 -26.08 84.44
CA ASP A 791 -60.37 -25.62 83.65
C ASP A 791 -60.07 -26.57 82.45
N ASP A 792 -58.92 -26.38 81.79
CA ASP A 792 -58.47 -27.04 80.54
C ASP A 792 -58.52 -28.58 80.50
N CYS A 793 -59.51 -29.13 79.77
CA CYS A 793 -59.35 -30.35 78.95
C CYS A 793 -60.56 -30.56 78.00
N ASP A 794 -60.38 -30.41 76.68
CA ASP A 794 -61.44 -30.64 75.67
C ASP A 794 -61.74 -32.15 75.41
N GLN A 795 -61.83 -32.94 76.49
CA GLN A 795 -62.34 -34.32 76.51
C GLN A 795 -63.70 -34.42 77.23
N ALA A 796 -64.50 -33.37 77.21
CA ALA A 796 -65.94 -33.44 77.49
C ALA A 796 -66.71 -34.11 76.33
N ALA A 797 -66.29 -35.31 75.92
CA ALA A 797 -66.78 -36.06 74.76
C ALA A 797 -68.20 -36.65 74.93
N GLU A 798 -68.99 -36.07 75.84
CA GLU A 798 -70.34 -36.52 76.20
C GLU A 798 -71.34 -35.37 76.38
N ALA A 799 -71.13 -34.27 75.64
CA ALA A 799 -72.25 -33.54 75.01
C ALA A 799 -72.93 -34.47 73.99
N PHE A 800 -73.62 -35.47 74.51
CA PHE A 800 -74.03 -36.67 73.80
C PHE A 800 -75.09 -36.37 72.74
N ARG A 801 -75.05 -37.18 71.67
CA ARG A 801 -76.12 -37.54 70.73
C ARG A 801 -77.42 -36.69 70.77
N HIS A 802 -77.78 -36.25 69.56
CA HIS A 802 -79.05 -35.66 69.10
C HIS A 802 -79.08 -34.12 69.01
N ALA A 803 -79.58 -33.53 67.92
CA ALA A 803 -80.25 -34.14 66.77
C ALA A 803 -79.37 -34.17 65.50
N PHE A 804 -78.98 -35.39 65.09
CA PHE A 804 -78.59 -35.76 63.72
C PHE A 804 -77.63 -34.84 62.96
N ASN A 805 -76.33 -35.03 63.23
CA ASN A 805 -75.30 -34.92 62.19
C ASN A 805 -75.79 -35.65 60.92
N LEU A 806 -75.70 -35.08 59.70
CA LEU A 806 -74.50 -34.64 58.99
C LEU A 806 -73.49 -35.78 58.74
N ASN A 807 -72.73 -35.84 57.66
CA ASN A 807 -72.88 -35.39 56.26
C ASN A 807 -71.63 -35.91 55.51
N SER A 808 -71.60 -35.87 54.16
CA SER A 808 -70.35 -35.92 53.36
C SER A 808 -69.48 -37.21 53.52
N THR A 809 -68.40 -37.47 52.76
CA THR A 809 -67.61 -36.67 51.82
C THR A 809 -67.30 -37.37 50.48
N LEU A 810 -66.82 -36.57 49.53
CA LEU A 810 -65.96 -36.91 48.38
C LEU A 810 -64.60 -37.54 48.85
N PRO A 811 -63.63 -37.98 47.99
CA PRO A 811 -63.44 -37.64 46.58
C PRO A 811 -62.93 -38.78 45.62
N THR A 812 -62.45 -38.33 44.46
CA THR A 812 -61.74 -38.94 43.30
C THR A 812 -60.56 -39.89 43.64
N GLN A 813 -59.85 -40.60 42.73
CA GLN A 813 -59.32 -40.22 41.40
C GLN A 813 -58.63 -41.42 40.65
N PHE A 814 -58.01 -41.15 39.47
CA PHE A 814 -57.11 -42.00 38.63
C PHE A 814 -57.77 -43.06 37.69
N ARG A 815 -57.28 -43.31 36.46
CA ARG A 815 -56.49 -42.46 35.50
C ARG A 815 -56.50 -43.06 34.07
N LEU A 816 -56.12 -42.22 33.10
CA LEU A 816 -55.46 -42.47 31.79
C LEU A 816 -55.40 -43.90 31.20
N ASP A 817 -55.83 -44.03 29.94
CA ASP A 817 -54.97 -44.26 28.76
C ASP A 817 -55.85 -44.38 27.50
N SER A 818 -55.40 -44.28 26.25
CA SER A 818 -54.45 -43.44 25.50
C SER A 818 -54.50 -44.02 24.06
N LEU A 819 -54.59 -43.22 23.00
CA LEU A 819 -54.41 -43.67 21.60
C LEU A 819 -54.36 -42.48 20.60
N ASN A 820 -53.19 -41.83 20.54
CA ASN A 820 -52.27 -41.75 19.37
C ASN A 820 -52.79 -41.51 17.92
N ILE A 821 -51.87 -41.09 17.02
CA ILE A 821 -51.99 -40.96 15.54
C ILE A 821 -52.78 -39.70 15.10
N SER A 822 -52.41 -38.85 14.11
CA SER A 822 -51.24 -38.68 13.20
C SER A 822 -51.11 -37.18 12.84
N ALA A 823 -49.91 -36.58 12.79
CA ALA A 823 -49.05 -36.32 11.61
C ALA A 823 -49.54 -35.28 10.57
N GLU A 824 -48.56 -34.66 9.89
CA GLU A 824 -48.64 -33.87 8.64
C GLU A 824 -49.40 -32.52 8.60
N GLN A 825 -48.62 -31.42 8.57
CA GLN A 825 -48.75 -30.27 7.65
C GLN A 825 -47.39 -29.53 7.69
N TYR A 826 -46.57 -29.52 6.63
CA TYR A 826 -46.68 -28.86 5.32
C TYR A 826 -46.73 -27.32 5.36
N GLU A 827 -45.98 -26.70 4.45
CA GLU A 827 -45.70 -25.27 4.36
C GLU A 827 -46.88 -24.47 3.80
N SER A 828 -47.07 -23.21 4.24
CA SER A 828 -46.96 -22.02 3.37
C SER A 828 -47.41 -20.71 4.06
N ASP A 829 -46.78 -19.63 3.61
CA ASP A 829 -47.29 -18.26 3.42
C ASP A 829 -48.42 -17.66 4.30
N GLY A 830 -48.11 -16.48 4.86
CA GLY A 830 -48.54 -15.29 4.11
C GLY A 830 -49.81 -14.53 4.55
N ASN A 831 -49.69 -13.81 5.68
CA ASN A 831 -50.03 -12.38 5.76
C ASN A 831 -51.52 -11.92 5.81
N ASN A 832 -51.74 -10.83 6.57
CA ASN A 832 -52.87 -9.86 6.51
C ASN A 832 -54.32 -10.20 6.96
N ARG A 833 -54.83 -9.32 7.86
CA ARG A 833 -56.21 -8.74 7.92
C ARG A 833 -57.38 -9.62 8.42
N CYS A 834 -58.49 -9.08 8.96
CA CYS A 834 -58.76 -7.86 9.76
C CYS A 834 -60.21 -7.84 10.29
N ALA A 835 -60.43 -7.53 11.58
CA ALA A 835 -61.69 -7.01 12.17
C ALA A 835 -62.97 -7.92 12.02
N ALA A 836 -64.17 -7.63 12.57
CA ALA A 836 -64.63 -6.52 13.42
C ALA A 836 -65.76 -6.95 14.41
N TYR A 837 -65.92 -6.11 15.44
CA TYR A 837 -67.04 -5.91 16.39
C TYR A 837 -68.50 -6.22 15.97
N GLY A 838 -69.36 -6.51 16.98
CA GLY A 838 -70.79 -6.10 16.99
C GLY A 838 -71.79 -7.10 17.62
N ARG A 839 -71.97 -7.14 18.95
CA ARG A 839 -73.00 -6.42 19.75
C ARG A 839 -74.48 -6.66 19.39
N SER A 840 -75.23 -7.30 20.30
CA SER A 840 -76.47 -6.71 20.89
C SER A 840 -76.93 -7.47 22.15
N SER A 841 -77.69 -6.76 23.00
CA SER A 841 -78.39 -7.18 24.23
C SER A 841 -79.74 -6.40 24.26
N PRO A 842 -80.54 -6.24 25.34
CA PRO A 842 -80.56 -6.85 26.69
C PRO A 842 -81.97 -7.29 27.18
N LYS A 843 -82.07 -7.83 28.42
CA LYS A 843 -83.18 -7.83 29.43
C LYS A 843 -82.95 -9.02 30.42
N ILE A 844 -83.30 -9.02 31.72
CA ILE A 844 -83.79 -8.00 32.68
C ILE A 844 -83.49 -8.44 34.15
N ARG A 845 -83.23 -7.46 35.05
CA ARG A 845 -83.30 -7.41 36.55
C ARG A 845 -82.88 -8.58 37.50
N SER A 846 -82.35 -8.12 38.66
CA SER A 846 -82.50 -8.62 40.06
C SER A 846 -81.75 -9.88 40.55
N ILE A 847 -81.29 -10.00 41.83
CA ILE A 847 -80.95 -9.06 42.94
C ILE A 847 -80.11 -9.85 44.00
N ILE A 848 -79.43 -9.17 44.96
CA ILE A 848 -78.60 -9.74 46.07
C ILE A 848 -77.28 -10.42 45.57
N GLU A 849 -76.05 -10.05 45.97
CA GLU A 849 -75.41 -9.84 47.30
C GLU A 849 -75.05 -11.15 48.04
N CYS A 850 -73.98 -11.27 48.84
CA CYS A 850 -72.95 -10.29 49.21
C CYS A 850 -71.58 -10.98 49.48
N ASN A 851 -70.49 -10.37 48.98
CA ASN A 851 -69.21 -10.06 49.67
C ASN A 851 -68.33 -11.14 50.34
N TYR A 852 -67.01 -10.92 50.56
CA TYR A 852 -66.21 -9.69 50.43
C TYR A 852 -64.87 -9.90 49.67
N LYS A 853 -64.48 -8.90 48.87
CA LYS A 853 -63.08 -8.56 48.52
C LYS A 853 -62.84 -7.10 48.87
N LEU A 854 -61.68 -6.74 49.43
CA LEU A 854 -60.94 -5.45 49.33
C LEU A 854 -59.74 -5.50 50.30
N ALA A 855 -58.68 -4.68 50.25
CA ALA A 855 -58.20 -3.68 49.29
C ALA A 855 -56.66 -3.84 49.22
N ALA A 856 -55.89 -3.61 48.15
CA ALA A 856 -55.90 -2.59 47.09
C ALA A 856 -55.26 -1.23 47.48
N ALA A 857 -54.13 -0.93 46.84
CA ALA A 857 -53.55 0.39 46.52
C ALA A 857 -52.82 1.27 47.58
N LEU A 858 -51.58 1.64 47.21
CA LEU A 858 -50.91 2.94 47.41
C LEU A 858 -50.50 3.42 48.82
N ARG A 859 -49.29 2.98 49.25
CA ARG A 859 -48.16 3.72 49.89
C ARG A 859 -47.01 2.70 50.06
N GLY A 860 -45.72 3.00 50.03
CA GLY A 860 -45.01 4.28 49.79
C GLY A 860 -43.72 4.34 50.63
N SER A 861 -42.56 4.53 49.99
CA SER A 861 -41.20 4.71 50.59
C SER A 861 -40.42 3.47 51.10
N ALA A 862 -39.10 3.69 51.26
CA ALA A 862 -38.09 2.93 52.04
C ALA A 862 -37.59 1.53 51.55
N GLN A 863 -36.45 1.56 50.84
CA GLN A 863 -35.34 0.60 50.93
C GLN A 863 -34.59 0.69 52.30
N PRO A 864 -33.57 -0.14 52.64
CA PRO A 864 -33.06 -1.39 52.02
C PRO A 864 -32.77 -2.52 53.07
N LYS A 865 -31.98 -3.54 52.66
CA LYS A 865 -31.26 -4.61 53.42
C LYS A 865 -31.94 -5.99 53.46
N THR A 866 -31.24 -7.14 53.39
CA THR A 866 -29.89 -7.49 52.86
C THR A 866 -29.79 -9.02 52.73
N CYS A 867 -29.20 -9.51 51.63
CA CYS A 867 -28.79 -10.91 51.41
C CYS A 867 -29.94 -11.97 51.39
N LYS A 868 -29.76 -13.12 50.74
CA LYS A 868 -28.55 -13.67 50.10
C LYS A 868 -28.89 -14.28 48.75
#